data_AF-A0A520A5W6-F1
#
_entry.id   AF-A0A520A5W6-F1
#
_cell.length_a   1.000
_cell.length_b   1.000
_cell.length_c   1.000
_cell.angle_alpha   90.00
_cell.angle_beta   90.00
_cell.angle_gamma   90.00
#
_symmetry.space_group_name_H-M   'P 1'
#
loop_
_entity.id
_entity.type
_entity.pdbx_description
1 polymer ?
#
loop_
_entity_poly.entity_id
_entity_poly.type
_entity_poly.pdbx_seq_one_letter_code
_entity_poly.pdbx_strand_id
1 'polypeptide(L)'
;MLQNILSPLSTGRASTRWLRSLLTLLLLAAAPVAFGQSATVIYGLVNVYRTTVAVSIPVNANTTINIPSYPKGTQTLISIRPGNGLPFGQGNSNLSPLLVPISGVTAGQILVGIDVRPSNGALYGLGYDTLTTATQVYRLTPLVANALTTGAPNSDPTIISGAIAVAVGPAIQLPLGNISMAATSKRIGFDFNPAADLIRVVSANRQNYRLSPNNGALVGTDTPLSYTGANVSVPVPTVTGPASTNPPGLPGVGTVAYTNSQFASTSTQLYAYDELDRGILSRVPEPNSGILTNPIAASFFITNSPSGQGPFIITPKLVALDIDFYYNRALARDSAYLLEVTADQPGGYHASNLYRLDVSNNRAARVNSIFPNPTITPTMPAPTGAGNNPFSLDVIDIAAGITAPLVWSGFVSDEWTNPLNWIPNRVPTINDDVLIPGTYTPGNPLNTSTFPGSTPTPNQPVVRVPGQVAYSIRMNTVATLTLVSPGSLNVATNFINNGGTVNSNGGALTVSGDFVNTNGAVNSTSGAITISGSFTSTGGAVAGTGGTVTVGGSFANTGGTVTGNGVTLTVGGSVTNTGTLTLNSGSTLSLGGNFTNTGGTVGGSGTGRLALTGSVVQTIGGTLSSFPNLTVSTAAAVTNGPINILSTGGVILNGNLAIGSGQAFTLLSTASGTAYVANNNGAIATGAATVQRYITPTNLGLGYRHYSSPVRGTTVADFTTTNFTPVVNPVYNTSPTPPTVSPFPTVYAYEQSRLSLTNTSPEFDKGFFSPTALTDQLIETRGYTVNIAGTELVDFVGGLNTGTYNRPALVRGPQTDAGFQFLGNPYPGAINYDILRANSSGIESALYVFKSSGQYTGTYTSYVNGASSNTGSNIIPTAQGFFVRVATGQTGLVSFTDAARLNAPDNTPFQRSAIDARPHLAITLRNAAIANQTYVYFEQGATAGFDAGFDAHYIPATHGLDLATETSTEKLSISGQPELTAATTVPLVLHAAAAGTYTLAVDELANLPAGYHAYLRDALTGTYTDLTTTPSISLSLVPTAAATGRYALVFSNATALATAPAATAQLVSLYPNPAHGTVSLLLPQVLRTGTATEVTVVDNLGRTVLSRTLSATATTLDLPLDGLSAGIYSVQAQTTAGVVAKRLVVK
;
A
#
# COMPACT_ATOMS: atom_id res chain seq x y z
N MET A 1 42.15 -27.45 34.15
CA MET A 1 43.51 -26.88 34.21
C MET A 1 43.34 -25.38 34.00
N LEU A 2 43.39 -24.46 34.97
CA LEU A 2 43.93 -24.45 36.33
C LEU A 2 42.82 -24.38 37.40
N GLN A 3 42.87 -25.34 38.32
CA GLN A 3 42.50 -25.17 39.73
C GLN A 3 43.71 -24.56 40.47
N ASN A 4 43.46 -23.95 41.63
CA ASN A 4 44.41 -23.29 42.56
C ASN A 4 44.71 -21.84 42.13
N ILE A 5 44.25 -20.81 42.83
CA ILE A 5 44.73 -20.43 44.16
C ILE A 5 43.64 -19.56 44.87
N LEU A 6 43.28 -19.98 46.10
CA LEU A 6 42.58 -19.26 47.20
C LEU A 6 41.26 -19.90 47.69
N SER A 7 41.39 -20.59 48.82
CA SER A 7 40.36 -21.09 49.74
C SER A 7 39.82 -19.98 50.68
N PRO A 8 38.72 -20.23 51.42
CA PRO A 8 37.80 -19.19 51.89
C PRO A 8 37.94 -18.75 53.36
N LEU A 9 37.47 -17.52 53.61
CA LEU A 9 36.78 -16.93 54.79
C LEU A 9 37.29 -17.24 56.23
N SER A 10 37.58 -16.18 57.00
CA SER A 10 37.10 -16.05 58.38
C SER A 10 37.02 -14.61 58.91
N THR A 11 35.83 -14.28 59.41
CA THR A 11 35.50 -13.45 60.59
C THR A 11 35.95 -11.98 60.71
N GLY A 12 34.95 -11.07 60.87
CA GLY A 12 35.14 -9.75 61.48
C GLY A 12 34.10 -8.69 61.09
N ARG A 13 32.91 -8.71 61.72
CA ARG A 13 31.90 -7.64 61.65
C ARG A 13 32.46 -6.36 62.31
N ALA A 14 32.54 -5.24 61.56
CA ALA A 14 32.29 -3.85 62.05
C ALA A 14 32.67 -2.72 61.07
N SER A 15 33.24 -2.96 59.88
CA SER A 15 33.76 -1.87 59.02
C SER A 15 32.95 -1.56 57.74
N THR A 16 31.89 -2.31 57.44
CA THR A 16 31.21 -2.23 56.13
C THR A 16 30.10 -1.18 56.03
N ARG A 17 29.71 -0.51 57.12
CA ARG A 17 28.75 0.62 57.05
C ARG A 17 29.42 1.96 56.78
N TRP A 18 30.62 2.20 57.30
CA TRP A 18 31.34 3.45 57.07
C TRP A 18 31.98 3.53 55.67
N LEU A 19 32.52 2.43 55.11
CA LEU A 19 33.04 2.45 53.74
C LEU A 19 31.93 2.51 52.67
N ARG A 20 30.74 1.94 52.90
CA ARG A 20 29.62 2.06 51.96
C ARG A 20 29.03 3.47 51.94
N SER A 21 28.99 4.16 53.08
CA SER A 21 28.57 5.56 53.17
C SER A 21 29.64 6.53 52.66
N LEU A 22 30.94 6.25 52.85
CA LEU A 22 32.02 7.09 52.30
C LEU A 22 32.17 6.92 50.78
N LEU A 23 31.94 5.71 50.24
CA LEU A 23 32.00 5.42 48.81
C LEU A 23 30.72 5.88 48.08
N THR A 24 29.56 5.95 48.75
CA THR A 24 28.37 6.63 48.20
C THR A 24 28.47 8.16 48.27
N LEU A 25 29.17 8.73 49.26
CA LEU A 25 29.37 10.18 49.35
C LEU A 25 30.49 10.70 48.42
N LEU A 26 31.51 9.89 48.09
CA LEU A 26 32.58 10.26 47.16
C LEU A 26 32.27 9.98 45.67
N LEU A 27 31.37 9.05 45.34
CA LEU A 27 30.96 8.76 43.95
C LEU A 27 29.73 9.56 43.48
N LEU A 28 29.17 10.43 44.31
CA LEU A 28 28.14 11.40 43.89
C LEU A 28 28.71 12.55 43.04
N ALA A 29 30.02 12.59 42.80
CA ALA A 29 30.72 13.78 42.27
C ALA A 29 31.11 13.74 40.78
N ALA A 30 30.69 12.75 39.98
CA ALA A 30 31.11 12.66 38.58
C ALA A 30 30.02 12.30 37.55
N ALA A 31 28.75 12.19 37.94
CA ALA A 31 27.67 12.45 36.98
C ALA A 31 27.49 13.97 36.94
N PRO A 32 27.46 14.63 35.77
CA PRO A 32 27.28 16.07 35.73
C PRO A 32 25.95 16.42 36.43
N VAL A 33 26.07 17.00 37.63
CA VAL A 33 24.98 17.64 38.35
C VAL A 33 24.76 19.00 37.69
N ALA A 34 24.25 18.94 36.47
CA ALA A 34 23.61 20.00 35.72
C ALA A 34 22.64 19.17 34.89
N PHE A 35 21.32 19.24 35.05
CA PHE A 35 20.51 20.34 34.57
C PHE A 35 19.18 20.33 35.34
N GLY A 36 19.14 21.02 36.47
CA GLY A 36 17.90 21.43 37.09
C GLY A 36 17.86 22.94 37.08
N GLN A 37 17.57 23.57 35.94
CA GLN A 37 17.27 25.00 35.92
C GLN A 37 15.99 25.26 35.12
N SER A 38 14.93 25.58 35.87
CA SER A 38 13.81 26.36 35.36
C SER A 38 14.07 27.83 35.76
N ALA A 39 14.79 28.51 34.88
CA ALA A 39 14.74 29.94 34.58
C ALA A 39 15.54 30.09 33.29
N THR A 40 14.97 30.67 32.25
CA THR A 40 15.65 30.89 30.97
C THR A 40 16.98 31.62 31.19
N VAL A 41 18.09 31.12 30.65
CA VAL A 41 19.41 31.75 30.72
C VAL A 41 19.90 31.99 29.30
N ILE A 42 20.47 33.15 29.02
CA ILE A 42 21.25 33.42 27.81
C ILE A 42 22.72 33.33 28.21
N TYR A 43 23.53 32.55 27.50
CA TYR A 43 24.98 32.56 27.66
C TYR A 43 25.58 33.66 26.80
N GLY A 44 26.62 34.33 27.30
CA GLY A 44 27.39 35.31 26.54
C GLY A 44 28.87 34.91 26.49
N LEU A 45 29.45 34.90 25.31
CA LEU A 45 30.90 34.75 25.14
C LEU A 45 31.56 36.11 25.38
N VAL A 46 32.41 36.21 26.39
CA VAL A 46 33.07 37.46 26.75
C VAL A 46 34.52 37.43 26.34
N ASN A 47 34.98 38.48 25.66
CA ASN A 47 36.38 38.70 25.35
C ASN A 47 36.97 39.79 26.25
N VAL A 48 38.06 39.47 26.95
CA VAL A 48 38.77 40.42 27.82
C VAL A 48 39.76 41.23 26.99
N TYR A 49 39.53 42.54 26.85
CA TYR A 49 40.34 43.36 25.96
C TYR A 49 41.67 43.81 26.61
N ARG A 50 41.68 44.23 27.90
CA ARG A 50 42.89 44.54 28.71
C ARG A 50 42.60 44.57 30.22
N THR A 51 43.31 43.80 31.06
CA THR A 51 43.32 43.96 32.54
C THR A 51 44.72 43.66 33.12
N THR A 52 45.54 44.68 33.34
CA THR A 52 46.88 44.52 33.95
C THR A 52 46.85 44.41 35.48
N VAL A 53 45.69 44.63 36.11
CA VAL A 53 45.45 44.53 37.57
C VAL A 53 44.04 43.95 37.79
N ALA A 54 43.76 43.33 38.94
CA ALA A 54 42.41 42.89 39.31
C ALA A 54 41.48 44.11 39.55
N VAL A 55 40.22 44.01 39.12
CA VAL A 55 39.26 45.14 39.07
C VAL A 55 37.89 44.74 39.57
N SER A 56 37.22 45.63 40.31
CA SER A 56 35.83 45.50 40.73
C SER A 56 34.95 46.52 40.00
N ILE A 57 34.09 46.10 39.07
CA ILE A 57 33.22 46.97 38.26
C ILE A 57 31.80 47.04 38.85
N PRO A 58 31.30 48.20 39.31
CA PRO A 58 29.91 48.33 39.73
C PRO A 58 28.97 48.30 38.52
N VAL A 59 28.00 47.37 38.52
CA VAL A 59 27.00 47.19 37.45
C VAL A 59 25.71 47.95 37.78
N ASN A 60 25.36 48.02 39.07
CA ASN A 60 24.32 48.89 39.64
C ASN A 60 24.60 49.13 41.13
N ALA A 61 23.71 49.84 41.83
CA ALA A 61 23.87 50.22 43.25
C ALA A 61 24.19 49.04 44.19
N ASN A 62 23.84 47.81 43.83
CA ASN A 62 23.95 46.63 44.69
C ASN A 62 24.81 45.49 44.08
N THR A 63 25.45 45.67 42.92
CA THR A 63 26.25 44.62 42.28
C THR A 63 27.58 45.12 41.75
N THR A 64 28.64 44.37 42.02
CA THR A 64 29.99 44.60 41.52
C THR A 64 30.49 43.32 40.87
N ILE A 65 31.26 43.40 39.78
CA ILE A 65 31.89 42.27 39.09
C ILE A 65 33.40 42.32 39.34
N ASN A 66 33.93 41.26 39.93
CA ASN A 66 35.36 41.10 40.20
C ASN A 66 36.03 40.39 39.01
N ILE A 67 37.00 41.06 38.42
CA ILE A 67 37.75 40.60 37.26
C ILE A 67 39.21 40.41 37.70
N PRO A 68 39.70 39.16 37.77
CA PRO A 68 41.13 38.90 37.94
C PRO A 68 41.97 39.47 36.78
N SER A 69 43.28 39.63 36.98
CA SER A 69 44.15 40.04 35.88
C SER A 69 44.29 38.92 34.84
N TYR A 70 43.88 39.21 33.61
CA TYR A 70 44.00 38.33 32.45
C TYR A 70 44.83 38.93 31.31
N PRO A 71 45.54 38.08 30.53
CA PRO A 71 46.09 38.48 29.24
C PRO A 71 44.99 39.01 28.30
N LYS A 72 45.34 40.02 27.48
CA LYS A 72 44.48 40.50 26.39
C LYS A 72 44.08 39.32 25.48
N GLY A 73 42.79 39.23 25.14
CA GLY A 73 42.24 38.16 24.30
C GLY A 73 41.78 36.92 25.06
N THR A 74 41.84 36.93 26.40
CA THR A 74 41.27 35.85 27.22
C THR A 74 39.77 35.79 27.03
N GLN A 75 39.23 34.60 26.75
CA GLN A 75 37.79 34.38 26.63
C GLN A 75 37.21 33.76 27.89
N THR A 76 36.03 34.23 28.29
CA THR A 76 35.26 33.75 29.45
C THR A 76 33.79 33.58 29.08
N LEU A 77 33.01 32.86 29.88
CA LEU A 77 31.59 32.60 29.65
C LEU A 77 30.76 33.22 30.76
N ILE A 78 29.75 34.00 30.41
CA ILE A 78 28.81 34.59 31.38
C ILE A 78 27.40 34.07 31.14
N SER A 79 26.61 33.93 32.19
CA SER A 79 25.16 33.67 32.08
C SER A 79 24.41 34.98 32.27
N ILE A 80 23.34 35.21 31.53
CA ILE A 80 22.57 36.47 31.45
C ILE A 80 21.09 36.13 31.62
N ARG A 81 20.38 36.94 32.41
CA ARG A 81 18.93 36.83 32.60
C ARG A 81 18.20 37.46 31.42
N PRO A 82 17.40 36.71 30.65
CA PRO A 82 16.64 37.24 29.50
C PRO A 82 15.55 38.23 29.91
N GLY A 83 15.06 38.15 31.16
CA GLY A 83 14.04 39.05 31.68
C GLY A 83 14.51 40.49 31.82
N ASN A 84 15.76 40.71 32.24
CA ASN A 84 16.29 42.03 32.62
C ASN A 84 17.74 42.28 32.18
N GLY A 85 18.33 41.41 31.37
CA GLY A 85 19.67 41.56 30.79
C GLY A 85 20.83 41.58 31.80
N LEU A 86 20.59 41.25 33.08
CA LEU A 86 21.62 41.22 34.10
C LEU A 86 22.35 39.87 34.11
N PRO A 87 23.67 39.83 34.37
CA PRO A 87 24.38 38.58 34.62
C PRO A 87 23.75 37.72 35.73
N PHE A 88 23.72 36.40 35.55
CA PHE A 88 23.14 35.42 36.46
C PHE A 88 24.08 35.14 37.65
N GLY A 89 23.54 35.27 38.87
CA GLY A 89 24.28 35.16 40.14
C GLY A 89 23.47 35.66 41.35
N GLN A 90 22.14 35.57 41.31
CA GLN A 90 21.28 36.24 42.29
C GLN A 90 20.13 35.33 42.78
N GLY A 91 20.48 34.30 43.57
CA GLY A 91 19.67 33.89 44.73
C GLY A 91 20.11 34.63 46.01
N ASN A 92 21.25 35.31 45.95
CA ASN A 92 21.76 36.25 46.93
C ASN A 92 22.20 37.51 46.19
N SER A 93 21.61 38.67 46.50
CA SER A 93 21.97 39.97 45.92
C SER A 93 23.40 40.44 46.26
N ASN A 94 24.15 39.67 47.06
CA ASN A 94 25.40 40.13 47.69
C ASN A 94 26.69 39.45 47.16
N LEU A 95 26.65 38.61 46.12
CA LEU A 95 27.86 37.97 45.58
C LEU A 95 28.13 38.36 44.11
N SER A 96 29.33 38.86 43.86
CA SER A 96 29.86 39.19 42.53
C SER A 96 30.11 37.93 41.69
N PRO A 97 29.78 37.90 40.37
CA PRO A 97 30.29 36.85 39.49
C PRO A 97 31.82 36.99 39.41
N LEU A 98 32.52 35.86 39.50
CA LEU A 98 33.96 35.76 39.28
C LEU A 98 34.16 35.29 37.84
N LEU A 99 34.75 36.13 36.99
CA LEU A 99 35.19 35.73 35.66
C LEU A 99 36.35 34.73 35.80
N VAL A 100 36.31 33.66 35.03
CA VAL A 100 37.31 32.58 34.93
C VAL A 100 37.51 32.26 33.44
N PRO A 101 38.76 32.06 32.97
CA PRO A 101 39.01 31.75 31.57
C PRO A 101 38.34 30.46 31.13
N ILE A 102 37.91 30.43 29.86
CA ILE A 102 37.61 29.16 29.20
C ILE A 102 38.94 28.43 28.98
N SER A 103 39.01 27.20 29.49
CA SER A 103 40.21 26.34 29.37
C SER A 103 39.96 25.19 28.38
N GLY A 104 41.01 24.63 27.79
CA GLY A 104 40.91 23.47 26.88
C GLY A 104 40.69 23.81 25.39
N VAL A 105 40.66 25.09 25.01
CA VAL A 105 40.70 25.50 23.60
C VAL A 105 42.09 25.20 23.03
N THR A 106 42.15 24.65 21.81
CA THR A 106 43.40 24.26 21.15
C THR A 106 44.26 25.49 20.90
N ALA A 107 45.57 25.38 21.15
CA ALA A 107 46.52 26.47 20.93
C ALA A 107 46.45 27.01 19.49
N GLY A 108 46.40 28.34 19.35
CA GLY A 108 46.24 29.02 18.06
C GLY A 108 44.80 29.33 17.64
N GLN A 109 43.81 28.69 18.28
CA GLN A 109 42.39 28.97 18.03
C GLN A 109 41.79 29.95 19.06
N ILE A 110 40.78 30.69 18.62
CA ILE A 110 39.86 31.45 19.48
C ILE A 110 38.42 31.01 19.21
N LEU A 111 37.53 31.08 20.20
CA LEU A 111 36.10 30.87 19.97
C LEU A 111 35.51 32.07 19.20
N VAL A 112 34.77 31.78 18.14
CA VAL A 112 34.17 32.78 17.22
C VAL A 112 32.65 32.66 17.11
N GLY A 113 32.05 31.71 17.84
CA GLY A 113 30.63 31.39 17.83
C GLY A 113 30.26 30.56 19.06
N ILE A 114 29.12 30.81 19.72
CA ILE A 114 28.54 29.88 20.70
C ILE A 114 27.06 29.66 20.44
N ASP A 115 26.57 28.45 20.70
CA ASP A 115 25.12 28.18 20.66
C ASP A 115 24.76 26.94 21.50
N VAL A 116 23.51 26.83 21.95
CA VAL A 116 22.96 25.71 22.71
C VAL A 116 22.26 24.72 21.79
N ARG A 117 22.73 23.48 21.78
CA ARG A 117 22.13 22.40 21.01
C ARG A 117 20.75 22.01 21.56
N PRO A 118 19.65 22.18 20.81
CA PRO A 118 18.31 21.91 21.35
C PRO A 118 18.04 20.44 21.68
N SER A 119 18.75 19.49 21.07
CA SER A 119 18.53 18.05 21.27
C SER A 119 19.16 17.48 22.55
N ASN A 120 19.98 18.24 23.27
CA ASN A 120 20.54 17.82 24.57
C ASN A 120 20.73 18.96 25.58
N GLY A 121 20.44 20.21 25.21
CA GLY A 121 20.59 21.39 26.06
C GLY A 121 22.04 21.75 26.39
N ALA A 122 23.02 21.17 25.71
CA ALA A 122 24.44 21.48 25.95
C ALA A 122 24.90 22.69 25.12
N LEU A 123 25.76 23.51 25.72
CA LEU A 123 26.41 24.65 25.07
C LEU A 123 27.61 24.18 24.23
N TYR A 124 27.72 24.71 23.02
CA TYR A 124 28.84 24.47 22.10
C TYR A 124 29.49 25.79 21.72
N GLY A 125 30.72 25.71 21.22
CA GLY A 125 31.40 26.83 20.59
C GLY A 125 32.25 26.40 19.41
N LEU A 126 32.47 27.33 18.47
CA LEU A 126 33.33 27.14 17.30
C LEU A 126 34.69 27.80 17.53
N GLY A 127 35.75 27.02 17.59
CA GLY A 127 37.12 27.52 17.58
C GLY A 127 37.64 27.69 16.16
N TYR A 128 38.32 28.80 15.88
CA TYR A 128 38.87 29.11 14.57
C TYR A 128 40.29 29.69 14.68
N ASP A 129 41.19 29.19 13.83
CA ASP A 129 42.53 29.75 13.63
C ASP A 129 42.53 30.54 12.31
N THR A 130 42.73 31.85 12.41
CA THR A 130 42.72 32.75 11.25
C THR A 130 43.93 32.60 10.33
N LEU A 131 45.03 32.00 10.80
CA LEU A 131 46.25 31.79 10.01
C LEU A 131 46.17 30.49 9.20
N THR A 132 45.64 29.43 9.82
CA THR A 132 45.61 28.10 9.20
C THR A 132 44.26 27.70 8.63
N THR A 133 43.18 28.43 8.96
CA THR A 133 41.77 28.07 8.71
C THR A 133 41.26 26.84 9.48
N ALA A 134 42.06 26.34 10.43
CA ALA A 134 41.69 25.21 11.27
C ALA A 134 40.49 25.58 12.14
N THR A 135 39.42 24.81 12.02
CA THR A 135 38.13 24.99 12.69
C THR A 135 37.81 23.78 13.55
N GLN A 136 37.44 24.00 14.80
CA GLN A 136 37.15 22.94 15.77
C GLN A 136 35.83 23.22 16.48
N VAL A 137 34.92 22.24 16.51
CA VAL A 137 33.74 22.31 17.36
C VAL A 137 34.13 21.89 18.78
N TYR A 138 33.70 22.66 19.77
CA TYR A 138 33.88 22.37 21.20
C TYR A 138 32.53 22.21 21.88
N ARG A 139 32.44 21.26 22.82
CA ARG A 139 31.41 21.27 23.85
C ARG A 139 31.93 22.09 25.02
N LEU A 140 31.19 23.13 25.41
CA LEU A 140 31.54 24.00 26.52
C LEU A 140 30.79 23.52 27.75
N THR A 141 31.51 23.10 28.78
CA THR A 141 30.93 22.75 30.08
C THR A 141 31.07 23.95 31.01
N PRO A 142 29.99 24.69 31.33
CA PRO A 142 30.06 25.82 32.24
C PRO A 142 30.57 25.39 33.61
N LEU A 143 31.43 26.21 34.21
CA LEU A 143 31.94 25.97 35.55
C LEU A 143 30.87 26.31 36.60
N VAL A 144 30.63 25.38 37.51
CA VAL A 144 29.75 25.60 38.68
C VAL A 144 30.58 25.36 39.94
N ALA A 145 30.49 26.25 40.93
CA ALA A 145 31.06 25.98 42.26
C ALA A 145 30.08 25.08 43.02
N ASN A 146 30.54 23.91 43.43
CA ASN A 146 29.72 22.90 44.07
C ASN A 146 29.33 23.33 45.50
N ALA A 147 28.04 23.38 45.81
CA ALA A 147 27.53 23.38 47.18
C ALA A 147 27.48 21.92 47.68
N LEU A 148 28.64 21.32 47.96
CA LEU A 148 28.68 20.07 48.71
C LEU A 148 28.72 20.44 50.20
N THR A 149 27.59 20.35 50.94
CA THR A 149 27.57 19.98 52.38
C THR A 149 26.20 20.00 53.10
N THR A 150 25.09 20.49 52.54
CA THR A 150 23.80 20.40 53.27
C THR A 150 22.67 19.93 52.35
N GLY A 151 22.02 18.80 52.70
CA GLY A 151 20.99 18.14 51.89
C GLY A 151 19.66 18.90 51.77
N ALA A 152 19.69 20.18 51.40
CA ALA A 152 18.51 20.98 51.10
C ALA A 152 18.20 20.91 49.58
N PRO A 153 16.95 20.62 49.15
CA PRO A 153 16.63 20.39 47.73
C PRO A 153 16.69 21.62 46.79
N ASN A 154 16.95 22.84 47.26
CA ASN A 154 16.63 24.08 46.51
C ASN A 154 17.68 25.20 46.61
N SER A 155 18.96 24.93 46.90
CA SER A 155 19.99 25.99 46.88
C SER A 155 20.57 26.16 45.47
N ASP A 156 20.36 27.33 44.87
CA ASP A 156 20.98 27.70 43.58
C ASP A 156 22.51 27.54 43.64
N PRO A 157 23.15 26.88 42.65
CA PRO A 157 24.60 26.77 42.61
C PRO A 157 25.25 28.14 42.47
N THR A 158 26.34 28.38 43.19
CA THR A 158 27.22 29.52 42.95
C THR A 158 27.89 29.32 41.59
N ILE A 159 27.42 30.02 40.55
CA ILE A 159 27.99 29.89 39.21
C ILE A 159 29.29 30.69 39.11
N ILE A 160 30.34 30.06 38.56
CA ILE A 160 31.60 30.70 38.19
C ILE A 160 31.48 31.05 36.70
N SER A 161 31.78 32.29 36.29
CA SER A 161 31.72 32.69 34.89
C SER A 161 32.92 32.16 34.12
N GLY A 162 32.88 30.91 33.64
CA GLY A 162 33.94 30.25 32.87
C GLY A 162 33.48 28.88 32.36
N ALA A 163 34.30 28.20 31.54
CA ALA A 163 33.97 26.88 31.02
C ALA A 163 35.20 26.00 30.76
N ILE A 164 34.99 24.70 30.68
CA ILE A 164 35.95 23.75 30.09
C ILE A 164 35.47 23.41 28.69
N ALA A 165 36.30 23.72 27.69
CA ALA A 165 36.09 23.35 26.30
C ALA A 165 36.67 21.96 26.04
N VAL A 166 35.83 21.07 25.50
CA VAL A 166 36.24 19.71 25.09
C VAL A 166 36.01 19.57 23.60
N ALA A 167 37.05 19.22 22.85
CA ALA A 167 36.97 19.05 21.40
C ALA A 167 35.97 17.95 21.03
N VAL A 168 35.12 18.24 20.05
CA VAL A 168 34.14 17.33 19.47
C VAL A 168 34.72 16.81 18.15
N GLY A 169 35.44 15.69 18.23
CA GLY A 169 36.18 15.14 17.09
C GLY A 169 37.39 15.98 16.67
N PRO A 170 38.04 15.65 15.54
CA PRO A 170 39.22 16.36 15.05
C PRO A 170 38.87 17.72 14.40
N ALA A 171 39.85 18.63 14.35
CA ALA A 171 39.71 19.90 13.64
C ALA A 171 39.65 19.68 12.11
N ILE A 172 38.87 20.53 11.43
CA ILE A 172 38.70 20.55 9.97
C ILE A 172 39.16 21.90 9.41
N GLN A 173 39.26 22.02 8.08
CA GLN A 173 39.64 23.28 7.42
C GLN A 173 38.40 23.92 6.79
N LEU A 174 38.01 25.11 7.26
CA LEU A 174 36.92 25.90 6.66
C LEU A 174 37.45 27.28 6.27
N PRO A 175 37.48 27.62 4.97
CA PRO A 175 37.93 28.94 4.53
C PRO A 175 36.85 29.99 4.82
N LEU A 176 36.82 30.50 6.05
CA LEU A 176 35.85 31.52 6.48
C LEU A 176 36.27 32.94 6.08
N GLY A 177 37.45 33.11 5.46
CA GLY A 177 37.84 34.29 4.68
C GLY A 177 38.36 35.49 5.46
N ASN A 178 38.77 35.32 6.73
CA ASN A 178 39.25 36.42 7.56
C ASN A 178 40.78 36.53 7.53
N ILE A 179 41.33 37.49 6.78
CA ILE A 179 42.78 37.64 6.48
C ILE A 179 43.45 38.90 7.07
N SER A 180 42.94 39.50 8.16
CA SER A 180 43.67 40.61 8.81
C SER A 180 43.47 40.70 10.32
N MET A 181 44.58 40.88 11.04
CA MET A 181 44.63 41.12 12.50
C MET A 181 44.03 42.47 12.95
N ALA A 182 43.60 43.31 12.00
CA ALA A 182 43.08 44.66 12.27
C ALA A 182 41.64 44.92 11.76
N ALA A 183 40.98 43.94 11.14
CA ALA A 183 39.54 43.97 10.87
C ALA A 183 38.82 43.02 11.84
N THR A 184 37.67 43.43 12.38
CA THR A 184 36.93 42.75 13.47
C THR A 184 36.77 41.25 13.20
N SER A 185 37.53 40.44 13.92
CA SER A 185 37.84 39.05 13.59
C SER A 185 36.71 38.05 13.90
N LYS A 186 35.45 38.51 13.91
CA LYS A 186 34.34 37.91 14.68
C LYS A 186 33.02 37.81 13.89
N ARG A 187 33.07 37.76 12.56
CA ARG A 187 31.87 37.76 11.69
C ARG A 187 31.60 36.38 11.11
N ILE A 188 31.29 35.44 12.00
CA ILE A 188 30.99 34.05 11.67
C ILE A 188 29.68 33.70 12.36
N GLY A 189 28.66 33.38 11.59
CA GLY A 189 27.40 32.89 12.14
C GLY A 189 27.54 31.42 12.49
N PHE A 190 27.17 31.04 13.71
CA PHE A 190 27.22 29.68 14.23
C PHE A 190 25.94 29.40 15.00
N ASP A 191 25.11 28.48 14.51
CA ASP A 191 23.81 28.24 15.14
C ASP A 191 23.28 26.84 14.83
N PHE A 192 22.58 26.23 15.80
CA PHE A 192 21.98 24.92 15.65
C PHE A 192 20.66 25.00 14.91
N ASN A 193 20.45 24.13 13.91
CA ASN A 193 19.13 23.88 13.37
C ASN A 193 18.36 22.91 14.27
N PRO A 194 17.29 23.34 14.98
CA PRO A 194 16.58 22.46 15.93
C PRO A 194 15.92 21.21 15.31
N ALA A 195 15.45 21.30 14.05
CA ALA A 195 14.78 20.19 13.37
C ALA A 195 15.79 19.19 12.77
N ALA A 196 16.80 19.69 12.07
CA ALA A 196 17.83 18.86 11.44
C ALA A 196 18.88 18.34 12.44
N ASP A 197 19.03 18.99 13.61
CA ASP A 197 20.06 18.70 14.60
C ASP A 197 21.49 18.74 14.01
N LEU A 198 21.72 19.76 13.18
CA LEU A 198 22.98 20.10 12.54
C LEU A 198 23.39 21.53 12.89
N ILE A 199 24.68 21.82 12.82
CA ILE A 199 25.22 23.17 13.03
C ILE A 199 25.32 23.87 11.67
N ARG A 200 24.80 25.09 11.57
CA ARG A 200 25.03 26.00 10.43
C ARG A 200 26.23 26.88 10.73
N VAL A 201 27.16 26.97 9.78
CA VAL A 201 28.28 27.91 9.83
C VAL A 201 28.29 28.76 8.58
N VAL A 202 28.20 30.08 8.73
CA VAL A 202 28.30 31.04 7.62
C VAL A 202 29.33 32.10 7.94
N SER A 203 29.83 32.80 6.93
CA SER A 203 30.66 33.98 7.17
C SER A 203 30.50 35.04 6.08
N ALA A 204 31.09 36.21 6.33
CA ALA A 204 30.99 37.37 5.46
C ALA A 204 31.58 37.16 4.04
N ASN A 205 32.30 36.07 3.79
CA ASN A 205 32.75 35.67 2.45
C ASN A 205 31.71 34.84 1.67
N ARG A 206 30.47 34.76 2.17
CA ARG A 206 29.30 34.06 1.61
C ARG A 206 29.35 32.54 1.72
N GLN A 207 30.38 31.95 2.34
CA GLN A 207 30.42 30.51 2.52
C GLN A 207 29.29 30.05 3.45
N ASN A 208 28.78 28.85 3.17
CA ASN A 208 27.61 28.27 3.83
C ASN A 208 27.86 26.77 4.07
N TYR A 209 28.14 26.40 5.33
CA TYR A 209 28.54 25.05 5.72
C TYR A 209 27.55 24.43 6.70
N ARG A 210 27.49 23.09 6.69
CA ARG A 210 26.82 22.29 7.72
C ARG A 210 27.82 21.39 8.43
N LEU A 211 27.85 21.43 9.76
CA LEU A 211 28.69 20.56 10.59
C LEU A 211 27.85 19.61 11.43
N SER A 212 28.41 18.43 11.74
CA SER A 212 27.80 17.45 12.63
C SER A 212 28.18 17.76 14.08
N PRO A 213 27.20 17.93 14.99
CA PRO A 213 27.48 18.23 16.38
C PRO A 213 27.95 17.02 17.21
N ASN A 214 27.89 15.81 16.64
CA ASN A 214 28.31 14.59 17.33
C ASN A 214 29.82 14.35 17.19
N ASN A 215 30.45 14.87 16.12
CA ASN A 215 31.85 14.57 15.79
C ASN A 215 32.62 15.72 15.12
N GLY A 216 32.01 16.91 14.99
CA GLY A 216 32.65 18.11 14.43
C GLY A 216 32.92 18.06 12.92
N ALA A 217 32.54 16.98 12.22
CA ALA A 217 32.84 16.79 10.80
C ALA A 217 31.96 17.65 9.88
N LEU A 218 32.49 18.01 8.71
CA LEU A 218 31.75 18.68 7.64
C LEU A 218 30.71 17.72 7.03
N VAL A 219 29.43 18.08 7.12
CA VAL A 219 28.30 17.35 6.53
C VAL A 219 28.05 17.80 5.09
N GLY A 220 28.27 19.09 4.80
CA GLY A 220 28.13 19.61 3.44
C GLY A 220 28.57 21.06 3.28
N THR A 221 28.96 21.40 2.05
CA THR A 221 29.17 22.77 1.57
C THR A 221 28.00 23.14 0.67
N ASP A 222 27.17 24.06 1.12
CA ASP A 222 25.94 24.47 0.46
C ASP A 222 26.18 25.66 -0.48
N THR A 223 25.15 26.08 -1.23
CA THR A 223 25.27 27.19 -2.16
C THR A 223 25.65 28.50 -1.43
N PRO A 224 26.61 29.30 -1.96
CA PRO A 224 27.00 30.54 -1.34
C PRO A 224 25.84 31.52 -1.19
N LEU A 225 25.85 32.29 -0.09
CA LEU A 225 24.77 33.22 0.22
C LEU A 225 24.58 34.28 -0.89
N SER A 226 23.32 34.52 -1.25
CA SER A 226 22.92 35.50 -2.28
C SER A 226 21.49 36.00 -2.06
N TYR A 227 21.19 37.24 -2.43
CA TYR A 227 19.84 37.78 -2.43
C TYR A 227 19.07 37.38 -3.70
N THR A 228 17.73 37.42 -3.63
CA THR A 228 16.83 37.23 -4.78
C THR A 228 16.71 38.45 -5.71
N GLY A 229 17.41 39.55 -5.42
CA GLY A 229 17.34 40.81 -6.17
C GLY A 229 16.11 41.68 -5.84
N ALA A 230 15.32 41.32 -4.82
CA ALA A 230 14.20 42.13 -4.35
C ALA A 230 14.66 43.48 -3.76
N ASN A 231 13.81 44.51 -3.92
CA ASN A 231 14.01 45.80 -3.26
C ASN A 231 14.02 45.63 -1.74
N VAL A 232 14.89 46.39 -1.08
CA VAL A 232 15.01 46.34 0.37
C VAL A 232 13.93 47.20 1.03
N SER A 233 13.17 46.61 1.95
CA SER A 233 12.09 47.31 2.67
C SER A 233 12.66 48.13 3.84
N VAL A 234 12.03 49.25 4.19
CA VAL A 234 12.42 50.11 5.32
C VAL A 234 11.22 50.23 6.29
N PRO A 235 11.32 49.78 7.56
CA PRO A 235 10.16 49.70 8.46
C PRO A 235 9.65 51.04 9.02
N VAL A 236 10.45 52.12 8.97
CA VAL A 236 10.12 53.43 9.58
C VAL A 236 10.28 54.56 8.54
N PRO A 237 9.21 55.30 8.18
CA PRO A 237 9.26 56.38 7.18
C PRO A 237 10.10 57.61 7.59
N THR A 238 10.44 57.75 8.86
CA THR A 238 11.05 58.94 9.44
C THR A 238 12.54 58.75 9.73
N VAL A 239 13.37 58.82 8.68
CA VAL A 239 14.80 59.10 8.81
C VAL A 239 15.28 60.03 7.69
N THR A 240 15.84 61.17 8.06
CA THR A 240 16.62 62.05 7.18
C THR A 240 17.97 61.41 6.88
N GLY A 241 18.02 60.53 5.87
CA GLY A 241 19.24 59.88 5.34
C GLY A 241 18.90 58.88 4.23
N PRO A 242 19.79 58.58 3.27
CA PRO A 242 19.44 57.81 2.08
C PRO A 242 19.37 56.31 2.40
N ALA A 243 18.26 55.84 2.98
CA ALA A 243 17.92 54.43 2.92
C ALA A 243 17.47 54.12 1.49
N SER A 244 18.42 53.69 0.64
CA SER A 244 18.11 53.29 -0.73
C SER A 244 17.24 52.03 -0.73
N THR A 245 16.06 52.09 -1.37
CA THR A 245 15.21 50.92 -1.63
C THR A 245 15.75 50.03 -2.75
N ASN A 246 16.93 50.36 -3.33
CA ASN A 246 17.54 49.57 -4.38
C ASN A 246 17.83 48.13 -3.92
N PRO A 247 17.87 47.17 -4.86
CA PRO A 247 18.30 45.80 -4.58
C PRO A 247 19.65 45.76 -3.86
N PRO A 248 19.85 44.80 -2.94
CA PRO A 248 21.10 44.66 -2.20
C PRO A 248 22.26 44.15 -3.06
N GLY A 249 23.48 44.47 -2.59
CA GLY A 249 24.73 43.97 -3.15
C GLY A 249 24.97 42.50 -2.78
N LEU A 250 26.23 42.04 -2.89
CA LEU A 250 26.58 40.71 -2.40
C LEU A 250 26.53 40.67 -0.86
N PRO A 251 25.95 39.61 -0.25
CA PRO A 251 25.72 39.60 1.19
C PRO A 251 27.00 39.37 2.00
N GLY A 252 27.12 40.10 3.12
CA GLY A 252 28.17 39.93 4.13
C GLY A 252 27.61 39.46 5.48
N VAL A 253 27.09 38.23 5.52
CA VAL A 253 26.40 37.70 6.72
C VAL A 253 27.39 37.39 7.84
N GLY A 254 27.19 38.04 9.00
CA GLY A 254 28.05 37.87 10.18
C GLY A 254 27.44 37.04 11.31
N THR A 255 26.11 36.95 11.37
CA THR A 255 25.36 36.13 12.34
C THR A 255 24.10 35.53 11.71
N VAL A 256 23.66 34.39 12.23
CA VAL A 256 22.44 33.67 11.84
C VAL A 256 21.75 33.08 13.07
N ALA A 257 20.43 32.95 13.02
CA ALA A 257 19.65 32.34 14.10
C ALA A 257 18.42 31.58 13.57
N TYR A 258 18.14 30.39 14.13
CA TYR A 258 17.00 29.55 13.82
C TYR A 258 15.88 29.76 14.82
N THR A 259 14.65 29.80 14.34
CA THR A 259 13.46 29.75 15.20
C THR A 259 13.19 28.34 15.72
N ASN A 260 12.29 28.22 16.69
CA ASN A 260 11.90 26.98 17.36
C ASN A 260 13.08 26.25 17.99
N SER A 261 14.00 26.99 18.62
CA SER A 261 15.10 26.48 19.45
C SER A 261 14.57 25.79 20.71
N GLN A 262 13.96 24.63 20.50
CA GLN A 262 13.41 23.74 21.51
C GLN A 262 13.70 22.28 21.15
N PHE A 263 13.69 21.44 22.17
CA PHE A 263 13.84 20.00 22.00
C PHE A 263 12.68 19.43 21.16
N ALA A 264 12.99 18.42 20.33
CA ALA A 264 12.04 17.76 19.44
C ALA A 264 11.24 18.68 18.49
N SER A 265 11.86 19.79 18.06
CA SER A 265 11.29 20.64 17.02
C SER A 265 11.21 19.90 15.67
N THR A 266 10.10 20.08 14.94
CA THR A 266 9.87 19.51 13.60
C THR A 266 9.95 20.55 12.48
N SER A 267 10.11 21.84 12.82
CA SER A 267 10.19 22.93 11.84
C SER A 267 11.06 24.08 12.35
N THR A 268 11.74 24.76 11.44
CA THR A 268 12.70 25.84 11.76
C THR A 268 12.72 26.86 10.64
N GLN A 269 12.93 28.13 10.95
CA GLN A 269 13.21 29.19 9.98
C GLN A 269 14.56 29.82 10.31
N LEU A 270 15.46 29.91 9.33
CA LEU A 270 16.74 30.61 9.49
C LEU A 270 16.58 32.10 9.19
N TYR A 271 17.14 32.93 10.07
CA TYR A 271 17.35 34.36 9.85
C TYR A 271 18.84 34.64 9.71
N ALA A 272 19.19 35.55 8.82
CA ALA A 272 20.57 35.93 8.55
C ALA A 272 20.70 37.46 8.57
N TYR A 273 21.76 37.95 9.21
CA TYR A 273 22.04 39.37 9.32
C TYR A 273 23.29 39.76 8.53
N ASP A 274 23.10 40.66 7.57
CA ASP A 274 24.17 41.21 6.74
C ASP A 274 24.80 42.44 7.41
N GLU A 275 26.06 42.30 7.80
CA GLU A 275 26.83 43.34 8.50
C GLU A 275 27.64 44.25 7.56
N LEU A 276 27.68 43.95 6.27
CA LEU A 276 28.49 44.69 5.29
C LEU A 276 27.63 45.56 4.37
N ASP A 277 26.40 45.15 4.05
CA ASP A 277 25.47 45.92 3.23
C ASP A 277 24.30 46.47 4.07
N ARG A 278 24.39 47.74 4.51
CA ARG A 278 23.29 48.53 5.11
C ARG A 278 22.56 47.92 6.34
N GLY A 279 23.05 46.83 6.94
CA GLY A 279 22.44 46.19 8.10
C GLY A 279 21.09 45.56 7.75
N ILE A 280 21.10 44.44 7.01
CA ILE A 280 19.89 43.80 6.47
C ILE A 280 19.59 42.50 7.22
N LEU A 281 18.38 42.38 7.78
CA LEU A 281 17.85 41.10 8.25
C LEU A 281 17.07 40.43 7.12
N SER A 282 17.37 39.17 6.84
CA SER A 282 16.69 38.37 5.81
C SER A 282 16.25 37.02 6.34
N ARG A 283 15.20 36.47 5.74
CA ARG A 283 14.82 35.07 5.92
C ARG A 283 15.56 34.20 4.91
N VAL A 284 15.96 33.01 5.32
CA VAL A 284 16.50 31.97 4.44
C VAL A 284 15.57 30.76 4.51
N PRO A 285 14.49 30.71 3.71
CA PRO A 285 13.47 29.65 3.80
C PRO A 285 14.04 28.25 3.56
N GLU A 286 14.98 28.15 2.62
CA GLU A 286 15.72 26.93 2.31
C GLU A 286 17.22 27.15 2.58
N PRO A 287 17.71 26.90 3.81
CA PRO A 287 19.09 27.20 4.23
C PRO A 287 20.19 26.66 3.30
N ASN A 288 19.95 25.52 2.67
CA ASN A 288 20.93 24.87 1.78
C ASN A 288 21.02 25.56 0.40
N SER A 289 20.02 26.33 0.00
CA SER A 289 20.05 27.11 -1.24
C SER A 289 20.87 28.41 -1.11
N GLY A 290 21.13 28.84 0.12
CA GLY A 290 21.80 30.12 0.41
C GLY A 290 21.00 31.37 0.00
N ILE A 291 19.73 31.23 -0.38
CA ILE A 291 18.93 32.34 -0.90
C ILE A 291 18.30 33.16 0.23
N LEU A 292 18.70 34.43 0.31
CA LEU A 292 18.19 35.44 1.23
C LEU A 292 16.95 36.13 0.64
N THR A 293 15.85 36.12 1.40
CA THR A 293 14.54 36.64 1.01
C THR A 293 14.03 37.66 2.04
N ASN A 294 13.07 38.49 1.61
CA ASN A 294 12.46 39.54 2.43
C ASN A 294 13.51 40.45 3.10
N PRO A 295 14.44 41.04 2.33
CA PRO A 295 15.46 41.91 2.91
C PRO A 295 14.82 43.18 3.47
N ILE A 296 15.16 43.51 4.71
CA ILE A 296 14.68 44.72 5.40
C ILE A 296 15.91 45.50 5.91
N ALA A 297 16.11 46.75 5.45
CA ALA A 297 17.26 47.63 5.74
C ALA A 297 17.00 48.60 6.91
N ALA A 298 18.10 49.22 7.40
CA ALA A 298 18.15 50.14 8.56
C ALA A 298 17.78 49.47 9.89
N SER A 299 18.00 48.15 9.96
CA SER A 299 16.95 47.23 10.40
C SER A 299 16.54 47.38 11.86
N PHE A 300 17.44 47.48 12.83
CA PHE A 300 17.02 47.49 14.23
C PHE A 300 16.62 48.88 14.73
N PHE A 301 15.33 49.24 14.68
CA PHE A 301 14.87 50.47 15.31
C PHE A 301 15.02 50.33 16.83
N ILE A 302 16.03 51.01 17.41
CA ILE A 302 16.28 50.98 18.85
C ILE A 302 15.41 52.03 19.53
N THR A 303 14.42 51.57 20.28
CA THR A 303 13.59 52.46 21.11
C THR A 303 14.46 53.15 22.16
N ASN A 304 14.33 54.48 22.31
CA ASN A 304 15.08 55.32 23.24
C ASN A 304 16.57 55.54 22.89
N SER A 305 16.99 55.27 21.66
CA SER A 305 18.29 55.74 21.14
C SER A 305 18.21 57.21 20.73
N PRO A 306 19.25 58.04 20.98
CA PRO A 306 19.31 59.43 20.50
C PRO A 306 19.13 59.59 18.98
N SER A 307 19.49 58.55 18.21
CA SER A 307 19.32 58.52 16.75
C SER A 307 18.06 57.77 16.29
N GLY A 308 17.37 57.07 17.19
CA GLY A 308 16.24 56.17 16.88
C GLY A 308 16.58 54.98 15.96
N GLN A 309 17.84 54.85 15.53
CA GLN A 309 18.28 53.87 14.54
C GLN A 309 19.27 52.89 15.16
N GLY A 310 19.24 51.67 14.64
CA GLY A 310 20.23 50.62 14.88
C GLY A 310 21.59 50.98 14.28
N PRO A 311 22.55 50.04 14.26
CA PRO A 311 23.94 50.34 13.98
C PRO A 311 24.10 51.15 12.69
N PHE A 312 24.75 52.31 12.82
CA PHE A 312 24.77 53.42 11.86
C PHE A 312 24.91 52.98 10.40
N ILE A 313 24.03 53.53 9.55
CA ILE A 313 23.84 53.22 8.11
C ILE A 313 25.13 53.43 7.27
N ILE A 314 26.16 54.08 7.82
CA ILE A 314 27.35 54.47 7.06
C ILE A 314 28.59 54.29 7.94
N THR A 315 29.48 53.38 7.54
CA THR A 315 30.82 53.05 8.09
C THR A 315 30.85 52.10 9.30
N PRO A 316 31.54 50.93 9.22
CA PRO A 316 31.47 49.93 10.28
C PRO A 316 32.39 50.34 11.42
N LYS A 317 31.81 50.71 12.56
CA LYS A 317 32.54 50.62 13.82
C LYS A 317 31.77 49.81 14.86
N LEU A 318 31.03 48.77 14.46
CA LEU A 318 30.62 47.77 15.45
C LEU A 318 31.79 46.86 15.78
N VAL A 319 31.93 46.53 17.07
CA VAL A 319 32.98 45.62 17.57
C VAL A 319 32.52 44.16 17.48
N ALA A 320 31.24 43.91 17.75
CA ALA A 320 30.54 42.63 17.59
C ALA A 320 29.01 42.84 17.59
N LEU A 321 28.27 41.95 16.93
CA LEU A 321 26.81 41.87 16.92
C LEU A 321 26.42 40.40 16.76
N ASP A 322 25.38 39.98 17.46
CA ASP A 322 24.89 38.60 17.34
C ASP A 322 23.38 38.50 17.63
N ILE A 323 22.70 37.51 17.05
CA ILE A 323 21.27 37.26 17.24
C ILE A 323 21.02 35.81 17.63
N ASP A 324 20.01 35.58 18.47
CA ASP A 324 19.58 34.22 18.80
C ASP A 324 18.09 34.19 19.18
N PHE A 325 17.41 33.06 19.00
CA PHE A 325 16.03 32.82 19.37
C PHE A 325 15.89 31.93 20.60
N TYR A 326 15.10 32.41 21.56
CA TYR A 326 14.57 31.60 22.63
C TYR A 326 13.15 31.16 22.33
N TYR A 327 12.85 29.86 22.42
CA TYR A 327 11.49 29.37 22.35
C TYR A 327 10.79 29.39 23.72
N ASN A 328 9.79 30.26 23.88
CA ASN A 328 8.96 30.30 25.07
C ASN A 328 7.84 29.24 24.97
N ARG A 329 8.01 28.15 25.71
CA ARG A 329 7.06 27.02 25.73
C ARG A 329 5.69 27.39 26.28
N ALA A 330 5.61 28.23 27.31
CA ALA A 330 4.35 28.60 27.93
C ALA A 330 3.46 29.43 26.99
N LEU A 331 4.08 30.19 26.08
CA LEU A 331 3.39 31.03 25.10
C LEU A 331 3.40 30.45 23.68
N ALA A 332 4.07 29.32 23.46
CA ALA A 332 4.34 28.70 22.16
C ALA A 332 4.87 29.70 21.11
N ARG A 333 5.86 30.53 21.49
CA ARG A 333 6.39 31.62 20.65
C ARG A 333 7.89 31.78 20.77
N ASP A 334 8.54 32.09 19.65
CA ASP A 334 9.93 32.54 19.61
C ASP A 334 10.08 33.99 20.10
N SER A 335 11.15 34.22 20.87
CA SER A 335 11.61 35.54 21.29
C SER A 335 13.04 35.72 20.81
N ALA A 336 13.26 36.64 19.87
CA ALA A 336 14.60 36.94 19.40
C ALA A 336 15.31 37.90 20.36
N TYR A 337 16.59 37.62 20.61
CA TYR A 337 17.51 38.51 21.30
C TYR A 337 18.55 39.02 20.32
N LEU A 338 18.95 40.26 20.53
CA LEU A 338 20.01 40.90 19.78
C LEU A 338 21.04 41.43 20.79
N LEU A 339 22.30 41.07 20.54
CA LEU A 339 23.47 41.60 21.22
C LEU A 339 24.13 42.68 20.35
N GLU A 340 24.51 43.79 20.98
CA GLU A 340 25.30 44.85 20.34
C GLU A 340 26.48 45.23 21.21
N VAL A 341 27.68 45.29 20.62
CA VAL A 341 28.83 46.00 21.21
C VAL A 341 29.04 47.33 20.48
N THR A 342 28.86 48.43 21.21
CA THR A 342 28.93 49.78 20.64
C THR A 342 30.31 50.10 20.11
N ALA A 343 30.37 50.99 19.12
CA ALA A 343 31.60 51.55 18.58
C ALA A 343 32.49 52.25 19.60
N ASP A 344 33.80 52.30 19.30
CA ASP A 344 34.80 53.13 19.97
C ASP A 344 34.27 54.56 20.20
N GLN A 345 33.99 54.90 21.46
CA GLN A 345 33.76 56.28 21.88
C GLN A 345 35.11 57.01 22.07
N PRO A 346 35.15 58.36 22.09
CA PRO A 346 36.35 59.12 22.47
C PRO A 346 36.89 58.61 23.83
N GLY A 347 38.10 58.03 23.83
CA GLY A 347 38.69 57.35 24.99
C GLY A 347 38.73 55.82 24.93
N GLY A 348 38.14 55.18 23.92
CA GLY A 348 38.21 53.72 23.67
C GLY A 348 37.24 52.87 24.50
N TYR A 349 36.07 53.43 24.86
CA TYR A 349 35.04 52.74 25.65
C TYR A 349 34.02 52.01 24.75
N HIS A 350 33.63 50.79 25.14
CA HIS A 350 32.53 50.00 24.55
C HIS A 350 31.47 49.69 25.61
N ALA A 351 30.20 49.56 25.19
CA ALA A 351 29.13 48.99 25.99
C ALA A 351 28.58 47.75 25.30
N SER A 352 28.31 46.69 26.07
CA SER A 352 27.60 45.49 25.61
C SER A 352 26.12 45.61 25.97
N ASN A 353 25.23 45.67 24.99
CA ASN A 353 23.80 45.89 25.16
C ASN A 353 22.99 44.68 24.70
N LEU A 354 21.94 44.33 25.45
CA LEU A 354 20.98 43.29 25.08
C LEU A 354 19.62 43.91 24.73
N TYR A 355 19.03 43.45 23.63
CA TYR A 355 17.73 43.86 23.14
C TYR A 355 16.82 42.66 22.93
N ARG A 356 15.50 42.88 23.03
CA ARG A 356 14.49 42.00 22.43
C ARG A 356 14.20 42.49 21.03
N LEU A 357 14.26 41.58 20.07
CA LEU A 357 14.06 41.86 18.65
C LEU A 357 12.68 41.35 18.19
N ASP A 358 11.88 42.25 17.62
CA ASP A 358 10.69 41.89 16.87
C ASP A 358 11.04 41.72 15.39
N VAL A 359 11.16 40.48 14.93
CA VAL A 359 11.55 40.14 13.55
C VAL A 359 10.47 40.39 12.49
N SER A 360 9.28 40.86 12.89
CA SER A 360 8.22 41.22 11.94
C SER A 360 8.36 42.63 11.39
N ASN A 361 8.93 43.53 12.20
CA ASN A 361 9.12 44.96 11.91
C ASN A 361 10.54 45.45 12.21
N ASN A 362 11.42 44.53 12.58
CA ASN A 362 12.80 44.74 13.03
C ASN A 362 12.96 45.76 14.17
N ARG A 363 11.97 45.95 15.04
CA ARG A 363 12.14 46.85 16.20
C ARG A 363 12.90 46.14 17.32
N ALA A 364 13.94 46.78 17.83
CA ALA A 364 14.73 46.29 18.96
C ALA A 364 14.47 47.14 20.20
N ALA A 365 13.90 46.51 21.24
CA ALA A 365 13.68 47.16 22.53
C ALA A 365 14.81 46.81 23.48
N ARG A 366 15.53 47.82 23.99
CA ARG A 366 16.64 47.61 24.92
C ARG A 366 16.12 46.94 26.18
N VAL A 367 16.69 45.78 26.52
CA VAL A 367 16.44 45.11 27.80
C VAL A 367 17.33 45.74 28.87
N ASN A 368 18.66 45.74 28.63
CA ASN A 368 19.65 46.34 29.53
C ASN A 368 21.03 46.46 28.87
N SER A 369 21.95 47.17 29.51
CA SER A 369 23.39 47.11 29.23
C SER A 369 24.04 46.06 30.15
N ILE A 370 24.56 44.98 29.57
CA ILE A 370 25.24 43.90 30.31
C ILE A 370 26.53 44.44 30.94
N PHE A 371 27.31 45.16 30.13
CA PHE A 371 28.45 45.95 30.57
C PHE A 371 28.23 47.40 30.11
N PRO A 372 27.84 48.30 31.02
CA PRO A 372 27.60 49.71 30.67
C PRO A 372 28.92 50.45 30.42
N ASN A 373 28.84 51.56 29.69
CA ASN A 373 29.93 52.52 29.59
C ASN A 373 30.15 53.18 30.97
N PRO A 374 31.38 53.25 31.52
CA PRO A 374 31.63 53.94 32.79
C PRO A 374 31.13 55.39 32.77
N THR A 375 30.43 55.79 33.84
CA THR A 375 29.79 57.12 33.97
C THR A 375 30.75 58.24 34.43
N ILE A 376 32.03 57.91 34.63
CA ILE A 376 33.05 58.85 35.14
C ILE A 376 33.83 59.46 33.99
N THR A 377 33.59 60.75 33.72
CA THR A 377 34.56 61.59 33.01
C THR A 377 35.82 61.67 33.89
N PRO A 378 36.99 61.19 33.47
CA PRO A 378 38.18 61.28 34.30
C PRO A 378 38.57 62.76 34.45
N THR A 379 38.45 63.32 35.65
CA THR A 379 38.97 64.66 36.01
C THR A 379 40.48 64.67 36.24
N MET A 380 41.23 63.70 35.70
CA MET A 380 42.68 63.65 35.80
C MET A 380 43.31 64.19 34.51
N PRO A 381 44.28 65.13 34.59
CA PRO A 381 45.06 65.51 33.41
C PRO A 381 45.82 64.29 32.89
N ALA A 382 45.77 64.06 31.58
CA ALA A 382 46.45 62.96 30.92
C ALA A 382 47.96 62.99 31.22
N PRO A 383 48.57 61.89 31.69
CA PRO A 383 50.02 61.77 31.68
C PRO A 383 50.47 61.70 30.22
N THR A 384 51.45 62.51 29.86
CA THR A 384 52.12 62.48 28.56
C THR A 384 52.88 61.15 28.41
N GLY A 385 52.21 60.16 27.82
CA GLY A 385 52.76 58.84 27.50
C GLY A 385 51.65 57.80 27.34
N ALA A 386 51.29 57.50 26.09
CA ALA A 386 50.40 56.41 25.65
C ALA A 386 49.10 56.19 26.47
N GLY A 387 47.96 56.63 25.91
CA GLY A 387 46.60 56.52 26.44
C GLY A 387 46.19 55.13 26.94
N ASN A 388 46.34 54.90 28.25
CA ASN A 388 45.96 53.68 28.93
C ASN A 388 44.63 53.88 29.67
N ASN A 389 43.54 53.39 29.07
CA ASN A 389 42.25 53.23 29.71
C ASN A 389 42.10 51.77 30.18
N PRO A 390 41.74 51.47 31.45
CA PRO A 390 41.98 50.13 32.01
C PRO A 390 40.87 49.09 31.81
N PHE A 391 39.75 49.37 31.14
CA PHE A 391 38.56 48.50 31.20
C PHE A 391 37.75 48.41 29.90
N SER A 392 37.77 47.27 29.21
CA SER A 392 36.66 46.85 28.32
C SER A 392 36.47 45.33 28.30
N LEU A 393 35.25 44.90 28.65
CA LEU A 393 34.73 43.54 28.49
C LEU A 393 33.66 43.60 27.41
N ASP A 394 33.86 42.83 26.35
CA ASP A 394 32.91 42.76 25.25
C ASP A 394 32.23 41.39 25.28
N VAL A 395 30.91 41.36 25.47
CA VAL A 395 30.12 40.16 25.11
C VAL A 395 30.05 40.17 23.59
N ILE A 396 30.57 39.15 22.93
CA ILE A 396 30.77 39.14 21.48
C ILE A 396 29.84 38.19 20.74
N ASP A 397 29.10 37.36 21.48
CA ASP A 397 28.23 36.29 20.97
C ASP A 397 27.24 35.88 22.08
N ILE A 398 26.04 35.41 21.72
CA ILE A 398 25.00 34.97 22.65
C ILE A 398 24.38 33.62 22.26
N ALA A 399 24.04 32.82 23.28
CA ALA A 399 23.34 31.55 23.10
C ALA A 399 22.16 31.41 24.07
N ALA A 400 20.95 31.24 23.58
CA ALA A 400 19.72 31.10 24.34
C ALA A 400 19.58 29.67 24.86
N GLY A 401 19.59 29.54 26.19
CA GLY A 401 19.42 28.25 26.86
C GLY A 401 18.02 27.68 26.73
N ILE A 402 17.95 26.35 26.69
CA ILE A 402 16.70 25.59 26.77
C ILE A 402 16.67 24.72 28.02
N THR A 403 15.49 24.25 28.41
CA THR A 403 15.38 23.18 29.41
C THR A 403 16.00 21.90 28.85
N ALA A 404 17.00 21.36 29.54
CA ALA A 404 17.64 20.10 29.13
C ALA A 404 16.69 18.90 29.31
N PRO A 405 16.76 17.89 28.44
CA PRO A 405 15.92 16.70 28.52
C PRO A 405 16.34 15.77 29.67
N LEU A 406 15.39 15.01 30.19
CA LEU A 406 15.65 13.80 30.97
C LEU A 406 16.26 12.75 30.05
N VAL A 407 17.38 12.17 30.48
CA VAL A 407 18.10 11.17 29.68
C VAL A 407 17.87 9.78 30.25
N TRP A 408 17.44 8.85 29.39
CA TRP A 408 17.38 7.44 29.75
C TRP A 408 18.78 6.84 29.88
N SER A 409 19.10 6.29 31.04
CA SER A 409 20.35 5.56 31.30
C SER A 409 20.17 4.05 31.24
N GLY A 410 19.01 3.54 31.69
CA GLY A 410 18.75 2.11 31.85
C GLY A 410 19.71 1.41 32.83
N PHE A 411 20.29 2.14 33.79
CA PHE A 411 21.33 1.61 34.68
C PHE A 411 20.87 0.46 35.57
N VAL A 412 19.60 0.45 35.95
CA VAL A 412 19.05 -0.50 36.90
C VAL A 412 18.16 -1.52 36.20
N SER A 413 17.33 -1.12 35.23
CA SER A 413 16.43 -2.03 34.52
C SER A 413 16.01 -1.46 33.17
N ASP A 414 15.23 -2.22 32.41
CA ASP A 414 14.47 -1.74 31.25
C ASP A 414 13.20 -0.96 31.65
N GLU A 415 12.70 -1.15 32.87
CA GLU A 415 11.43 -0.56 33.34
C GLU A 415 11.41 0.99 33.34
N TRP A 416 10.51 1.59 32.54
CA TRP A 416 10.32 3.04 32.41
C TRP A 416 10.06 3.73 33.75
N THR A 417 9.31 3.07 34.64
CA THR A 417 8.84 3.63 35.92
C THR A 417 9.92 3.67 37.01
N ASN A 418 11.12 3.14 36.77
CA ASN A 418 12.20 3.17 37.76
C ASN A 418 12.98 4.49 37.68
N PRO A 419 12.93 5.37 38.71
CA PRO A 419 13.60 6.67 38.69
C PRO A 419 15.12 6.56 38.56
N LEU A 420 15.74 5.44 38.94
CA LEU A 420 17.19 5.23 38.81
C LEU A 420 17.66 4.95 37.36
N ASN A 421 16.72 4.75 36.44
CA ASN A 421 17.00 4.64 35.00
C ASN A 421 17.00 5.98 34.27
N TRP A 422 16.81 7.09 34.99
CA TRP A 422 16.70 8.43 34.42
C TRP A 422 17.76 9.36 34.99
N ILE A 423 18.22 10.31 34.18
CA ILE A 423 19.15 11.36 34.60
C ILE A 423 18.45 12.72 34.43
N PRO A 424 18.26 13.49 35.52
CA PRO A 424 18.50 13.11 36.92
C PRO A 424 17.46 12.09 37.42
N ASN A 425 17.76 11.38 38.52
CA ASN A 425 17.03 10.21 39.05
C ASN A 425 15.54 10.43 39.40
N ARG A 426 14.68 10.66 38.41
CA ARG A 426 13.22 10.78 38.52
C ARG A 426 12.54 10.31 37.24
N VAL A 427 11.31 9.82 37.35
CA VAL A 427 10.50 9.42 36.18
C VAL A 427 10.00 10.68 35.44
N PRO A 428 9.90 10.66 34.10
CA PRO A 428 9.36 11.76 33.31
C PRO A 428 7.92 12.15 33.69
N THR A 429 7.65 13.45 33.62
CA THR A 429 6.32 14.05 33.74
C THR A 429 5.88 14.65 32.40
N ILE A 430 4.63 15.12 32.32
CA ILE A 430 4.08 15.76 31.11
C ILE A 430 4.82 17.04 30.69
N ASN A 431 5.68 17.59 31.55
CA ASN A 431 6.47 18.80 31.29
C ASN A 431 7.94 18.50 30.96
N ASP A 432 8.36 17.24 31.01
CA ASP A 432 9.75 16.84 30.78
C ASP A 432 9.97 16.41 29.32
N ASP A 433 11.00 16.95 28.67
CA ASP A 433 11.52 16.35 27.44
C ASP A 433 12.31 15.10 27.76
N VAL A 434 12.24 14.10 26.90
CA VAL A 434 12.91 12.81 27.09
C VAL A 434 13.84 12.51 25.93
N LEU A 435 15.10 12.24 26.24
CA LEU A 435 16.10 11.72 25.31
C LEU A 435 16.38 10.25 25.64
N ILE A 436 16.16 9.36 24.67
CA ILE A 436 16.59 7.96 24.73
C ILE A 436 17.82 7.81 23.83
N PRO A 437 19.04 7.77 24.41
CA PRO A 437 20.26 7.72 23.64
C PRO A 437 20.45 6.35 22.96
N GLY A 438 21.18 6.35 21.86
CA GLY A 438 21.55 5.14 21.12
C GLY A 438 22.65 4.34 21.81
N THR A 439 23.70 5.01 22.26
CA THR A 439 24.70 4.41 23.13
C THR A 439 24.82 5.30 24.36
N TYR A 440 24.71 4.68 25.53
CA TYR A 440 25.11 5.31 26.77
C TYR A 440 26.30 4.52 27.30
N THR A 441 27.50 5.07 27.20
CA THR A 441 28.69 4.56 27.89
C THR A 441 28.73 5.23 29.26
N PRO A 442 28.26 4.60 30.34
CA PRO A 442 28.57 5.11 31.66
C PRO A 442 30.09 5.13 31.80
N GLY A 443 30.62 6.16 32.46
CA GLY A 443 31.90 5.97 33.15
C GLY A 443 31.78 4.72 34.03
N ASN A 444 32.73 3.79 33.88
CA ASN A 444 32.85 2.52 34.61
C ASN A 444 32.42 2.66 36.10
N PRO A 445 31.56 1.80 36.71
CA PRO A 445 31.46 0.34 36.48
C PRO A 445 30.04 -0.29 36.60
N LEU A 446 29.57 -0.99 35.56
CA LEU A 446 28.38 -1.87 35.64
C LEU A 446 28.66 -3.31 35.17
N ASN A 447 29.89 -3.78 35.30
CA ASN A 447 30.24 -5.16 34.94
C ASN A 447 29.80 -6.23 35.97
N THR A 448 29.03 -5.89 37.01
CA THR A 448 28.68 -6.84 38.10
C THR A 448 27.20 -6.86 38.51
N SER A 449 26.30 -6.22 37.76
CA SER A 449 24.87 -6.34 38.04
C SER A 449 24.35 -7.72 37.61
N THR A 450 24.03 -8.58 38.58
CA THR A 450 23.36 -9.87 38.35
C THR A 450 21.86 -9.72 38.60
N PHE A 451 21.10 -9.53 37.53
CA PHE A 451 19.64 -9.59 37.55
C PHE A 451 19.16 -11.01 37.18
N PRO A 452 18.04 -11.50 37.76
CA PRO A 452 17.39 -12.71 37.30
C PRO A 452 16.55 -12.38 36.05
N GLY A 453 16.98 -12.86 34.89
CA GLY A 453 16.40 -12.54 33.57
C GLY A 453 17.43 -11.82 32.67
N SER A 454 17.32 -11.95 31.35
CA SER A 454 18.28 -11.40 30.37
C SER A 454 18.74 -9.99 30.75
N THR A 455 20.05 -9.78 30.87
CA THR A 455 20.65 -8.49 31.22
C THR A 455 20.07 -7.36 30.36
N PRO A 456 19.43 -6.33 30.95
CA PRO A 456 18.91 -5.19 30.21
C PRO A 456 20.04 -4.51 29.44
N THR A 457 19.80 -4.19 28.17
CA THR A 457 20.73 -3.40 27.36
C THR A 457 20.48 -1.91 27.61
N PRO A 458 21.52 -1.12 27.95
CA PRO A 458 21.38 0.33 28.12
C PRO A 458 20.91 0.93 26.80
N ASN A 459 19.73 1.58 26.78
CA ASN A 459 18.99 2.13 25.62
C ASN A 459 17.64 1.47 25.27
N GLN A 460 17.17 0.47 26.03
CA GLN A 460 15.91 -0.23 25.73
C GLN A 460 14.81 -0.07 26.79
N PRO A 461 14.22 1.13 26.96
CA PRO A 461 13.12 1.29 27.90
C PRO A 461 11.88 0.46 27.51
N VAL A 462 11.24 -0.12 28.52
CA VAL A 462 9.97 -0.84 28.41
C VAL A 462 8.91 -0.17 29.29
N VAL A 463 7.77 0.17 28.69
CA VAL A 463 6.59 0.70 29.38
C VAL A 463 5.60 -0.44 29.64
N ARG A 464 5.51 -0.89 30.90
CA ARG A 464 4.61 -1.99 31.32
C ARG A 464 3.34 -1.52 32.04
N VAL A 465 3.34 -0.29 32.54
CA VAL A 465 2.27 0.28 33.36
C VAL A 465 1.57 1.40 32.58
N PRO A 466 0.22 1.52 32.66
CA PRO A 466 -0.49 2.61 31.99
C PRO A 466 -0.17 3.99 32.58
N GLY A 467 -0.46 5.03 31.81
CA GLY A 467 -0.45 6.43 32.29
C GLY A 467 0.93 7.09 32.33
N GLN A 468 1.94 6.53 31.65
CA GLN A 468 3.23 7.20 31.52
C GLN A 468 3.10 8.43 30.62
N VAL A 469 3.89 9.47 30.91
CA VAL A 469 3.81 10.76 30.22
C VAL A 469 5.19 11.32 29.90
N ALA A 470 5.28 12.10 28.83
CA ALA A 470 6.41 12.96 28.51
C ALA A 470 5.89 14.21 27.77
N TYR A 471 6.60 15.33 27.86
CA TYR A 471 6.29 16.50 27.03
C TYR A 471 6.63 16.23 25.57
N SER A 472 7.85 15.74 25.32
CA SER A 472 8.36 15.39 23.99
C SER A 472 9.37 14.25 24.12
N ILE A 473 9.60 13.50 23.04
CA ILE A 473 10.57 12.40 23.02
C ILE A 473 11.49 12.52 21.81
N ARG A 474 12.79 12.32 22.01
CA ARG A 474 13.76 12.05 20.94
C ARG A 474 14.50 10.75 21.21
N MET A 475 14.58 9.89 20.20
CA MET A 475 15.36 8.66 20.20
C MET A 475 16.47 8.74 19.16
N ASN A 476 17.63 8.16 19.49
CA ASN A 476 18.78 8.09 18.57
C ASN A 476 19.00 6.66 18.05
N THR A 477 19.91 6.52 17.10
CA THR A 477 20.21 5.25 16.41
C THR A 477 20.43 4.13 17.41
N VAL A 478 19.83 2.95 17.17
CA VAL A 478 19.85 1.75 18.04
C VAL A 478 19.05 1.80 19.34
N ALA A 479 18.48 2.95 19.75
CA ALA A 479 17.57 2.99 20.89
C ALA A 479 16.30 2.18 20.60
N THR A 480 15.74 1.49 21.60
CA THR A 480 14.51 0.69 21.43
C THR A 480 13.48 0.99 22.51
N LEU A 481 12.39 1.65 22.16
CA LEU A 481 11.25 1.86 23.05
C LEU A 481 10.22 0.76 22.83
N THR A 482 9.93 -0.01 23.86
CA THR A 482 8.89 -1.06 23.81
C THR A 482 7.76 -0.71 24.76
N LEU A 483 6.52 -0.80 24.28
CA LEU A 483 5.33 -0.76 25.11
C LEU A 483 4.76 -2.17 25.14
N VAL A 484 4.32 -2.65 26.30
CA VAL A 484 3.69 -3.97 26.43
C VAL A 484 2.39 -3.81 27.18
N SER A 485 1.34 -4.54 26.77
CA SER A 485 0.03 -4.44 27.42
C SER A 485 0.13 -4.72 28.94
N PRO A 486 -0.49 -3.90 29.81
CA PRO A 486 -1.39 -2.77 29.54
C PRO A 486 -0.71 -1.39 29.48
N GLY A 487 0.61 -1.34 29.33
CA GLY A 487 1.43 -0.13 29.30
C GLY A 487 1.01 0.91 28.26
N SER A 488 1.01 2.17 28.66
CA SER A 488 0.72 3.32 27.78
C SER A 488 1.61 4.51 28.07
N LEU A 489 1.99 5.22 27.00
CA LEU A 489 2.82 6.43 27.03
C LEU A 489 2.15 7.55 26.22
N ASN A 490 1.91 8.68 26.87
CA ASN A 490 1.32 9.87 26.26
C ASN A 490 2.37 10.98 26.13
N VAL A 491 2.59 11.43 24.90
CA VAL A 491 3.53 12.48 24.54
C VAL A 491 2.74 13.75 24.20
N ALA A 492 2.95 14.81 24.97
CA ALA A 492 2.17 16.06 24.87
C ALA A 492 2.40 16.81 23.56
N THR A 493 3.58 16.63 22.94
CA THR A 493 3.98 17.31 21.71
C THR A 493 4.57 16.30 20.73
N ASN A 494 5.81 16.50 20.27
CA ASN A 494 6.40 15.76 19.18
C ASN A 494 7.18 14.52 19.65
N PHE A 495 7.22 13.52 18.78
CA PHE A 495 8.06 12.33 18.93
C PHE A 495 9.03 12.26 17.74
N ILE A 496 10.33 12.24 18.01
CA ILE A 496 11.37 12.11 16.98
C ILE A 496 12.12 10.81 17.18
N ASN A 497 12.01 9.90 16.21
CA ASN A 497 12.80 8.68 16.12
C ASN A 497 13.90 8.83 15.06
N ASN A 498 15.14 9.03 15.48
CA ASN A 498 16.29 9.15 14.57
C ASN A 498 17.13 7.87 14.61
N GLY A 499 16.73 6.86 13.85
CA GLY A 499 17.44 5.57 13.73
C GLY A 499 17.14 4.55 14.83
N GLY A 500 16.22 4.83 15.75
CA GLY A 500 15.78 3.91 16.80
C GLY A 500 14.61 3.02 16.37
N THR A 501 14.11 2.20 17.29
CA THR A 501 12.97 1.29 17.09
C THR A 501 11.88 1.56 18.13
N VAL A 502 10.64 1.73 17.68
CA VAL A 502 9.45 1.83 18.53
C VAL A 502 8.58 0.60 18.33
N ASN A 503 8.31 -0.16 19.39
CA ASN A 503 7.48 -1.36 19.36
C ASN A 503 6.26 -1.20 20.27
N SER A 504 5.03 -1.29 19.76
CA SER A 504 3.85 -1.16 20.62
C SER A 504 3.45 -2.47 21.33
N ASN A 505 3.84 -3.66 20.87
CA ASN A 505 3.63 -5.00 21.49
C ASN A 505 2.40 -5.13 22.43
N GLY A 506 1.21 -4.73 21.97
CA GLY A 506 -0.06 -4.76 22.73
C GLY A 506 -0.32 -3.57 23.67
N GLY A 507 0.66 -2.72 23.93
CA GLY A 507 0.55 -1.43 24.61
C GLY A 507 0.17 -0.26 23.66
N ALA A 508 0.11 0.95 24.19
CA ALA A 508 -0.39 2.14 23.48
C ALA A 508 0.55 3.36 23.56
N LEU A 509 0.95 3.90 22.40
CA LEU A 509 1.68 5.17 22.30
C LEU A 509 0.74 6.24 21.74
N THR A 510 0.57 7.35 22.47
CA THR A 510 -0.18 8.52 22.01
C THR A 510 0.76 9.71 21.86
N VAL A 511 0.77 10.36 20.70
CA VAL A 511 1.57 11.56 20.41
C VAL A 511 0.61 12.67 19.98
N SER A 512 0.54 13.75 20.74
CA SER A 512 -0.42 14.83 20.47
C SER A 512 0.06 15.81 19.39
N GLY A 513 1.36 15.85 19.13
CA GLY A 513 1.98 16.60 18.04
C GLY A 513 2.36 15.70 16.86
N ASP A 514 3.46 16.05 16.20
CA ASP A 514 3.98 15.31 15.05
C ASP A 514 4.87 14.13 15.47
N PHE A 515 4.86 13.08 14.65
CA PHE A 515 5.83 11.99 14.73
C PHE A 515 6.80 12.12 13.54
N VAL A 516 8.10 12.20 13.79
CA VAL A 516 9.13 12.14 12.75
C VAL A 516 9.99 10.90 12.95
N ASN A 517 10.04 10.03 11.95
CA ASN A 517 10.86 8.83 11.92
C ASN A 517 11.91 8.93 10.81
N THR A 518 13.18 9.08 11.17
CA THR A 518 14.30 9.19 10.22
C THR A 518 15.17 7.94 10.36
N ASN A 519 15.23 7.10 9.33
CA ASN A 519 16.00 5.84 9.29
C ASN A 519 15.72 4.87 10.46
N GLY A 520 14.62 5.06 11.21
CA GLY A 520 14.21 4.22 12.33
C GLY A 520 13.08 3.26 11.97
N ALA A 521 12.70 2.39 12.90
CA ALA A 521 11.60 1.45 12.76
C ALA A 521 10.44 1.80 13.71
N VAL A 522 9.20 1.73 13.20
CA VAL A 522 7.97 1.89 13.98
C VAL A 522 7.11 0.66 13.74
N ASN A 523 6.93 -0.16 14.78
CA ASN A 523 6.27 -1.47 14.70
C ASN A 523 5.01 -1.49 15.58
N SER A 524 3.85 -1.57 14.95
CA SER A 524 2.57 -1.74 15.65
C SER A 524 2.16 -3.22 15.73
N THR A 525 2.65 -3.92 16.75
CA THR A 525 2.37 -5.35 16.95
C THR A 525 1.25 -5.53 17.96
N SER A 526 0.02 -5.79 17.51
CA SER A 526 -1.19 -5.95 18.36
C SER A 526 -1.52 -4.78 19.32
N GLY A 527 -0.73 -3.70 19.31
CA GLY A 527 -0.93 -2.48 20.09
C GLY A 527 -1.41 -1.32 19.24
N ALA A 528 -1.45 -0.13 19.83
CA ALA A 528 -1.93 1.09 19.18
C ALA A 528 -0.86 2.19 19.17
N ILE A 529 -0.71 2.87 18.04
CA ILE A 529 0.05 4.11 17.92
C ILE A 529 -0.91 5.18 17.39
N THR A 530 -1.14 6.23 18.17
CA THR A 530 -2.02 7.35 17.82
C THR A 530 -1.21 8.63 17.77
N ILE A 531 -1.26 9.32 16.65
CA ILE A 531 -0.54 10.56 16.36
C ILE A 531 -1.60 11.59 15.97
N SER A 532 -1.81 12.64 16.76
CA SER A 532 -2.80 13.67 16.44
C SER A 532 -2.31 14.62 15.34
N GLY A 533 -1.00 14.87 15.27
CA GLY A 533 -0.36 15.64 14.20
C GLY A 533 -0.07 14.80 12.95
N SER A 534 0.95 15.22 12.20
CA SER A 534 1.42 14.52 11.01
C SER A 534 2.47 13.46 11.35
N PHE A 535 2.56 12.43 10.51
CA PHE A 535 3.59 11.41 10.60
C PHE A 535 4.50 11.45 9.37
N THR A 536 5.78 11.73 9.56
CA THR A 536 6.79 11.71 8.49
C THR A 536 7.75 10.56 8.74
N SER A 537 7.92 9.66 7.77
CA SER A 537 8.92 8.59 7.79
C SER A 537 9.90 8.77 6.64
N THR A 538 11.14 9.12 6.92
CA THR A 538 12.21 9.37 5.94
C THR A 538 13.25 8.27 6.00
N GLY A 539 13.34 7.42 4.96
CA GLY A 539 14.25 6.26 4.93
C GLY A 539 14.01 5.19 6.00
N GLY A 540 13.00 5.37 6.85
CA GLY A 540 12.66 4.46 7.94
C GLY A 540 11.68 3.36 7.53
N ALA A 541 11.44 2.43 8.46
CA ALA A 541 10.46 1.36 8.33
C ALA A 541 9.24 1.63 9.21
N VAL A 542 8.04 1.46 8.66
CA VAL A 542 6.79 1.41 9.40
C VAL A 542 6.15 0.07 9.11
N ALA A 543 6.05 -0.78 10.13
CA ALA A 543 5.43 -2.08 10.02
C ALA A 543 4.32 -2.21 11.04
N GLY A 544 3.41 -3.13 10.80
CA GLY A 544 2.66 -3.67 11.92
C GLY A 544 2.03 -5.00 11.59
N THR A 545 1.69 -5.68 12.68
CA THR A 545 1.12 -7.02 12.69
C THR A 545 -0.04 -7.03 13.67
N GLY A 546 -1.28 -6.98 13.15
CA GLY A 546 -2.51 -7.02 13.96
C GLY A 546 -2.75 -5.84 14.90
N GLY A 547 -1.95 -4.76 14.83
CA GLY A 547 -2.15 -3.51 15.59
C GLY A 547 -2.81 -2.40 14.78
N THR A 548 -2.86 -1.18 15.34
CA THR A 548 -3.42 0.01 14.68
C THR A 548 -2.45 1.19 14.71
N VAL A 549 -2.34 1.92 13.60
CA VAL A 549 -1.67 3.22 13.55
C VAL A 549 -2.68 4.26 13.11
N THR A 550 -2.88 5.31 13.90
CA THR A 550 -3.81 6.41 13.58
C THR A 550 -3.02 7.71 13.51
N VAL A 551 -3.16 8.45 12.41
CA VAL A 551 -2.54 9.75 12.15
C VAL A 551 -3.66 10.74 11.89
N GLY A 552 -3.81 11.75 12.74
CA GLY A 552 -4.83 12.80 12.60
C GLY A 552 -4.51 13.74 11.44
N GLY A 553 -3.23 14.07 11.26
CA GLY A 553 -2.72 14.87 10.14
C GLY A 553 -2.38 14.05 8.89
N SER A 554 -1.40 14.52 8.13
CA SER A 554 -0.94 13.86 6.91
C SER A 554 0.14 12.81 7.21
N PHE A 555 0.27 11.80 6.34
CA PHE A 555 1.34 10.81 6.40
C PHE A 555 2.27 10.93 5.19
N ALA A 556 3.56 11.12 5.42
CA ALA A 556 4.58 11.18 4.38
C ALA A 556 5.56 10.01 4.51
N ASN A 557 5.59 9.12 3.51
CA ASN A 557 6.63 8.09 3.38
C ASN A 557 7.69 8.56 2.37
N THR A 558 8.78 9.13 2.87
CA THR A 558 9.84 9.72 2.07
C THR A 558 11.03 8.76 1.93
N GLY A 559 10.99 7.87 0.94
CA GLY A 559 12.04 6.88 0.69
C GLY A 559 12.13 5.75 1.74
N GLY A 560 11.13 5.64 2.63
CA GLY A 560 11.03 4.56 3.61
C GLY A 560 10.23 3.36 3.12
N THR A 561 10.10 2.34 3.98
CA THR A 561 9.27 1.15 3.74
C THR A 561 8.08 1.15 4.68
N VAL A 562 6.87 1.01 4.13
CA VAL A 562 5.63 0.86 4.90
C VAL A 562 5.02 -0.49 4.54
N THR A 563 4.86 -1.37 5.52
CA THR A 563 4.30 -2.72 5.31
C THR A 563 3.16 -2.98 6.28
N GLY A 564 1.94 -3.09 5.76
CA GLY A 564 0.78 -3.53 6.54
C GLY A 564 0.61 -5.05 6.46
N ASN A 565 0.53 -5.73 7.61
CA ASN A 565 0.18 -7.15 7.71
C ASN A 565 -0.96 -7.33 8.73
N GLY A 566 -2.22 -7.32 8.27
CA GLY A 566 -3.37 -7.34 9.18
C GLY A 566 -3.57 -6.05 10.01
N VAL A 567 -2.98 -4.93 9.58
CA VAL A 567 -3.02 -3.63 10.30
C VAL A 567 -3.99 -2.66 9.65
N THR A 568 -4.65 -1.87 10.50
CA THR A 568 -5.34 -0.66 10.04
C THR A 568 -4.45 0.57 10.26
N LEU A 569 -4.02 1.20 9.17
CA LEU A 569 -3.40 2.53 9.17
C LEU A 569 -4.48 3.55 8.79
N THR A 570 -4.87 4.40 9.73
CA THR A 570 -5.85 5.48 9.51
C THR A 570 -5.12 6.81 9.41
N VAL A 571 -5.37 7.57 8.35
CA VAL A 571 -4.77 8.90 8.12
C VAL A 571 -5.90 9.89 7.87
N GLY A 572 -6.06 10.89 8.72
CA GLY A 572 -7.08 11.94 8.59
C GLY A 572 -6.78 12.91 7.45
N GLY A 573 -5.49 13.22 7.23
CA GLY A 573 -5.00 14.08 6.14
C GLY A 573 -4.65 13.32 4.86
N SER A 574 -3.69 13.86 4.10
CA SER A 574 -3.24 13.27 2.84
C SER A 574 -2.08 12.28 3.06
N VAL A 575 -1.89 11.36 2.12
CA VAL A 575 -0.73 10.45 2.06
C VAL A 575 0.14 10.82 0.86
N THR A 576 1.43 11.04 1.11
CA THR A 576 2.44 11.19 0.05
C THR A 576 3.46 10.07 0.16
N ASN A 577 3.74 9.38 -0.94
CA ASN A 577 4.68 8.25 -0.99
C ASN A 577 5.78 8.48 -2.03
N THR A 578 7.04 8.56 -1.61
CA THR A 578 8.22 8.42 -2.49
C THR A 578 9.00 7.13 -2.21
N GLY A 579 8.61 6.36 -1.18
CA GLY A 579 9.20 5.08 -0.81
C GLY A 579 8.39 3.86 -1.25
N THR A 580 8.46 2.78 -0.49
CA THR A 580 7.69 1.54 -0.72
C THR A 580 6.48 1.48 0.22
N LEU A 581 5.29 1.27 -0.33
CA LEU A 581 4.05 1.01 0.41
C LEU A 581 3.45 -0.34 0.01
N THR A 582 3.38 -1.27 0.95
CA THR A 582 2.86 -2.63 0.72
C THR A 582 1.67 -2.91 1.62
N LEU A 583 0.51 -3.19 1.02
CA LEU A 583 -0.74 -3.54 1.69
C LEU A 583 -0.98 -5.05 1.57
N ASN A 584 -0.46 -5.86 2.50
CA ASN A 584 -0.70 -7.31 2.48
C ASN A 584 -2.11 -7.66 2.98
N SER A 585 -2.47 -8.94 2.85
CA SER A 585 -3.77 -9.44 3.29
C SER A 585 -4.10 -9.01 4.73
N GLY A 586 -5.34 -8.58 4.94
CA GLY A 586 -5.87 -8.07 6.21
C GLY A 586 -5.51 -6.61 6.51
N SER A 587 -4.62 -5.98 5.74
CA SER A 587 -4.26 -4.56 5.98
C SER A 587 -5.22 -3.58 5.30
N THR A 588 -5.47 -2.45 5.94
CA THR A 588 -6.27 -1.35 5.38
C THR A 588 -5.55 -0.03 5.63
N LEU A 589 -5.32 0.74 4.55
CA LEU A 589 -5.00 2.16 4.62
C LEU A 589 -6.31 2.95 4.47
N SER A 590 -6.85 3.46 5.58
CA SER A 590 -8.02 4.33 5.60
C SER A 590 -7.57 5.79 5.51
N LEU A 591 -8.04 6.52 4.50
CA LEU A 591 -7.54 7.83 4.15
C LEU A 591 -8.65 8.88 4.11
N GLY A 592 -8.49 9.97 4.85
CA GLY A 592 -9.41 11.12 4.85
C GLY A 592 -9.09 12.19 3.79
N GLY A 593 -7.84 12.31 3.35
CA GLY A 593 -7.37 13.28 2.34
C GLY A 593 -6.95 12.65 1.01
N ASN A 594 -6.01 13.26 0.27
CA ASN A 594 -5.59 12.77 -1.04
C ASN A 594 -4.48 11.73 -0.93
N PHE A 595 -4.39 10.81 -1.90
CA PHE A 595 -3.26 9.90 -2.04
C PHE A 595 -2.38 10.32 -3.23
N THR A 596 -1.09 10.51 -3.00
CA THR A 596 -0.15 10.87 -4.06
C THR A 596 1.09 9.97 -3.99
N ASN A 597 1.34 9.19 -5.04
CA ASN A 597 2.60 8.46 -5.20
C ASN A 597 3.55 9.29 -6.08
N THR A 598 4.68 9.74 -5.55
CA THR A 598 5.67 10.60 -6.23
C THR A 598 6.98 9.85 -6.46
N GLY A 599 6.96 8.84 -7.33
CA GLY A 599 8.13 8.04 -7.68
C GLY A 599 8.40 6.84 -6.76
N GLY A 600 7.52 6.60 -5.77
CA GLY A 600 7.58 5.41 -4.93
C GLY A 600 6.93 4.18 -5.57
N THR A 601 7.00 3.04 -4.86
CA THR A 601 6.28 1.81 -5.23
C THR A 601 5.07 1.59 -4.33
N VAL A 602 3.97 1.12 -4.91
CA VAL A 602 2.74 0.77 -4.19
C VAL A 602 2.31 -0.61 -4.66
N GLY A 603 2.10 -1.53 -3.71
CA GLY A 603 1.73 -2.91 -3.98
C GLY A 603 1.01 -3.57 -2.81
N GLY A 604 0.82 -4.89 -2.88
CA GLY A 604 0.14 -5.64 -1.83
C GLY A 604 -0.30 -7.03 -2.25
N SER A 605 -1.13 -7.66 -1.42
CA SER A 605 -1.68 -8.99 -1.68
C SER A 605 -3.04 -9.22 -1.00
N GLY A 606 -3.82 -10.18 -1.51
CA GLY A 606 -5.04 -10.68 -0.89
C GLY A 606 -6.05 -9.58 -0.58
N THR A 607 -6.48 -9.49 0.69
CA THR A 607 -7.50 -8.51 1.13
C THR A 607 -6.93 -7.13 1.48
N GLY A 608 -5.65 -6.87 1.21
CA GLY A 608 -5.03 -5.56 1.42
C GLY A 608 -5.74 -4.45 0.64
N ARG A 609 -5.98 -3.29 1.26
CA ARG A 609 -6.89 -2.27 0.72
C ARG A 609 -6.45 -0.83 0.96
N LEU A 610 -6.59 0.01 -0.06
CA LEU A 610 -6.73 1.46 0.10
C LEU A 610 -8.23 1.80 0.20
N ALA A 611 -8.64 2.44 1.30
CA ALA A 611 -9.99 2.92 1.53
C ALA A 611 -10.00 4.44 1.59
N LEU A 612 -10.68 5.07 0.64
CA LEU A 612 -10.92 6.51 0.60
C LEU A 612 -12.16 6.80 1.46
N THR A 613 -11.95 7.30 2.68
CA THR A 613 -12.97 7.49 3.73
C THR A 613 -13.24 8.96 4.05
N GLY A 614 -12.71 9.89 3.26
CA GLY A 614 -12.92 11.32 3.43
C GLY A 614 -14.37 11.75 3.21
N SER A 615 -14.72 12.92 3.75
CA SER A 615 -16.05 13.52 3.60
C SER A 615 -16.17 14.43 2.36
N VAL A 616 -15.06 14.65 1.66
CA VAL A 616 -14.96 15.48 0.44
C VAL A 616 -14.40 14.64 -0.69
N VAL A 617 -14.44 15.18 -1.92
CA VAL A 617 -13.87 14.48 -3.08
C VAL A 617 -12.38 14.25 -2.87
N GLN A 618 -11.93 13.00 -2.98
CA GLN A 618 -10.53 12.61 -2.80
C GLN A 618 -9.87 12.29 -4.14
N THR A 619 -8.58 12.64 -4.27
CA THR A 619 -7.79 12.37 -5.47
C THR A 619 -6.74 11.31 -5.21
N ILE A 620 -6.60 10.35 -6.13
CA ILE A 620 -5.44 9.45 -6.23
C ILE A 620 -4.58 9.93 -7.40
N GLY A 621 -3.35 10.38 -7.16
CA GLY A 621 -2.50 10.98 -8.19
C GLY A 621 -1.04 10.54 -8.16
N GLY A 622 -0.28 11.08 -9.12
CA GLY A 622 1.17 10.87 -9.24
C GLY A 622 1.55 9.72 -10.17
N THR A 623 2.61 8.98 -9.83
CA THR A 623 3.12 7.81 -10.55
C THR A 623 2.30 6.55 -10.28
N LEU A 624 2.55 5.49 -11.07
CA LEU A 624 1.80 4.23 -11.01
C LEU A 624 1.64 3.71 -9.58
N SER A 625 0.39 3.42 -9.20
CA SER A 625 0.05 2.78 -7.92
C SER A 625 -0.71 1.49 -8.16
N SER A 626 -0.25 0.38 -7.58
CA SER A 626 -0.93 -0.92 -7.69
C SER A 626 -1.56 -1.30 -6.36
N PHE A 627 -2.87 -1.44 -6.33
CA PHE A 627 -3.62 -1.81 -5.12
C PHE A 627 -4.24 -3.20 -5.30
N PRO A 628 -4.20 -4.08 -4.28
CA PRO A 628 -5.01 -5.29 -4.34
C PRO A 628 -6.49 -4.93 -4.37
N ASN A 629 -6.93 -4.08 -3.42
CA ASN A 629 -8.28 -3.58 -3.37
C ASN A 629 -8.30 -2.05 -3.24
N LEU A 630 -9.25 -1.43 -3.93
CA LEU A 630 -9.60 -0.02 -3.78
C LEU A 630 -11.05 0.09 -3.29
N THR A 631 -11.29 0.92 -2.29
CA THR A 631 -12.65 1.24 -1.85
C THR A 631 -12.86 2.74 -1.87
N VAL A 632 -13.84 3.17 -2.66
CA VAL A 632 -14.39 4.51 -2.61
C VAL A 632 -15.56 4.45 -1.65
N SER A 633 -15.47 5.18 -0.53
CA SER A 633 -16.57 5.27 0.44
C SER A 633 -17.68 6.18 -0.10
N THR A 634 -18.38 6.94 0.74
CA THR A 634 -19.55 7.71 0.31
C THR A 634 -19.20 8.96 -0.52
N ALA A 635 -18.08 9.62 -0.24
CA ALA A 635 -17.62 10.74 -1.04
C ALA A 635 -17.04 10.25 -2.38
N ALA A 636 -17.19 11.06 -3.43
CA ALA A 636 -16.64 10.72 -4.73
C ALA A 636 -15.09 10.74 -4.73
N ALA A 637 -14.49 10.07 -5.69
CA ALA A 637 -13.05 10.06 -5.89
C ALA A 637 -12.68 10.37 -7.35
N VAL A 638 -11.48 10.89 -7.56
CA VAL A 638 -10.91 11.19 -8.88
C VAL A 638 -9.52 10.56 -9.00
N THR A 639 -9.17 10.03 -10.17
CA THR A 639 -7.80 9.60 -10.47
C THR A 639 -7.08 10.65 -11.33
N ASN A 640 -5.85 10.99 -10.95
CA ASN A 640 -4.95 11.91 -11.66
C ASN A 640 -3.55 11.29 -11.79
N GLY A 641 -3.49 9.96 -11.87
CA GLY A 641 -2.27 9.16 -12.00
C GLY A 641 -2.65 7.73 -12.39
N PRO A 642 -1.72 6.94 -12.94
CA PRO A 642 -2.04 5.59 -13.39
C PRO A 642 -2.26 4.63 -12.21
N ILE A 643 -3.25 3.76 -12.32
CA ILE A 643 -3.63 2.80 -11.28
C ILE A 643 -3.78 1.40 -11.87
N ASN A 644 -3.23 0.41 -11.15
CA ASN A 644 -3.54 -0.99 -11.37
C ASN A 644 -4.33 -1.54 -10.18
N ILE A 645 -5.36 -2.32 -10.47
CA ILE A 645 -6.04 -3.18 -9.49
C ILE A 645 -5.56 -4.61 -9.72
N LEU A 646 -4.98 -5.23 -8.69
CA LEU A 646 -4.39 -6.56 -8.83
C LEU A 646 -5.47 -7.62 -9.08
N SER A 647 -5.10 -8.68 -9.80
CA SER A 647 -6.00 -9.78 -10.20
C SER A 647 -6.64 -10.56 -9.06
N THR A 648 -6.20 -10.33 -7.82
CA THR A 648 -6.69 -10.99 -6.60
C THR A 648 -7.59 -10.08 -5.74
N GLY A 649 -7.98 -8.91 -6.25
CA GLY A 649 -8.90 -8.01 -5.55
C GLY A 649 -9.79 -7.24 -6.50
N GLY A 650 -10.32 -6.10 -6.05
CA GLY A 650 -11.28 -5.33 -6.82
C GLY A 650 -11.50 -3.91 -6.35
N VAL A 651 -12.37 -3.22 -7.07
CA VAL A 651 -12.83 -1.86 -6.76
C VAL A 651 -14.23 -1.93 -6.17
N ILE A 652 -14.39 -1.46 -4.94
CA ILE A 652 -15.69 -1.35 -4.27
C ILE A 652 -16.11 0.12 -4.29
N LEU A 653 -17.23 0.40 -4.93
CA LEU A 653 -17.76 1.76 -5.08
C LEU A 653 -19.00 1.92 -4.22
N ASN A 654 -18.88 2.68 -3.13
CA ASN A 654 -20.02 3.22 -2.39
C ASN A 654 -20.31 4.69 -2.76
N GLY A 655 -19.40 5.29 -3.52
CA GLY A 655 -19.43 6.65 -4.05
C GLY A 655 -18.77 6.65 -5.43
N ASN A 656 -19.06 7.69 -6.22
CA ASN A 656 -18.65 7.72 -7.63
C ASN A 656 -17.12 7.84 -7.79
N LEU A 657 -16.57 7.17 -8.81
CA LEU A 657 -15.17 7.27 -9.19
C LEU A 657 -15.04 7.90 -10.59
N ALA A 658 -14.42 9.07 -10.69
CA ALA A 658 -14.06 9.66 -11.97
C ALA A 658 -12.61 9.30 -12.33
N ILE A 659 -12.46 8.45 -13.34
CA ILE A 659 -11.16 8.10 -13.91
C ILE A 659 -10.73 9.26 -14.82
N GLY A 660 -9.55 9.84 -14.55
CA GLY A 660 -9.00 10.96 -15.31
C GLY A 660 -8.83 10.66 -16.80
N SER A 661 -8.69 11.72 -17.62
CA SER A 661 -8.38 11.62 -19.04
C SER A 661 -6.85 11.60 -19.32
N GLY A 662 -6.36 10.57 -20.02
CA GLY A 662 -4.94 10.46 -20.43
C GLY A 662 -4.03 9.62 -19.52
N GLN A 663 -4.58 8.81 -18.61
CA GLN A 663 -3.83 7.94 -17.69
C GLN A 663 -4.53 6.60 -17.53
N ALA A 664 -3.74 5.55 -17.34
CA ALA A 664 -4.23 4.17 -17.32
C ALA A 664 -4.95 3.85 -16.00
N PHE A 665 -6.11 3.20 -16.10
CA PHE A 665 -6.77 2.54 -14.98
C PHE A 665 -7.05 1.10 -15.37
N THR A 666 -6.26 0.16 -14.86
CA THR A 666 -6.26 -1.22 -15.36
C THR A 666 -6.73 -2.20 -14.30
N LEU A 667 -7.76 -2.99 -14.64
CA LEU A 667 -8.14 -4.19 -13.91
C LEU A 667 -7.29 -5.35 -14.42
N LEU A 668 -6.35 -5.82 -13.62
CA LEU A 668 -5.40 -6.86 -14.04
C LEU A 668 -6.04 -8.25 -14.03
N SER A 669 -5.53 -9.12 -14.91
CA SER A 669 -5.95 -10.51 -14.97
C SER A 669 -4.75 -11.44 -15.17
N THR A 670 -4.72 -12.52 -14.40
CA THR A 670 -3.66 -13.55 -14.43
C THR A 670 -4.26 -14.93 -14.20
N ALA A 671 -3.44 -15.98 -14.21
CA ALA A 671 -3.88 -17.33 -13.81
C ALA A 671 -4.43 -17.41 -12.37
N SER A 672 -4.13 -16.42 -11.52
CA SER A 672 -4.65 -16.35 -10.15
C SER A 672 -6.04 -15.72 -10.05
N GLY A 673 -6.54 -15.08 -11.11
CA GLY A 673 -7.88 -14.48 -11.15
C GLY A 673 -7.99 -13.26 -12.06
N THR A 674 -9.15 -12.62 -12.03
CA THR A 674 -9.42 -11.35 -12.70
C THR A 674 -9.96 -10.33 -11.71
N ALA A 675 -9.39 -9.11 -11.73
CA ALA A 675 -9.88 -8.00 -10.92
C ALA A 675 -11.31 -7.61 -11.33
N TYR A 676 -12.11 -7.18 -10.35
CA TYR A 676 -13.52 -6.88 -10.54
C TYR A 676 -13.90 -5.48 -10.04
N VAL A 677 -15.09 -5.03 -10.41
CA VAL A 677 -15.75 -3.85 -9.84
C VAL A 677 -17.02 -4.29 -9.15
N ALA A 678 -17.33 -3.71 -8.00
CA ALA A 678 -18.59 -3.85 -7.29
C ALA A 678 -19.21 -2.46 -7.09
N ASN A 679 -20.45 -2.31 -7.58
CA ASN A 679 -21.20 -1.06 -7.55
C ASN A 679 -22.28 -1.14 -6.46
N ASN A 680 -22.13 -0.38 -5.39
CA ASN A 680 -23.12 -0.33 -4.30
C ASN A 680 -23.92 0.97 -4.38
N ASN A 681 -25.20 0.93 -4.00
CA ASN A 681 -26.06 2.12 -3.87
C ASN A 681 -26.11 3.03 -5.12
N GLY A 682 -25.95 2.45 -6.31
CA GLY A 682 -25.95 3.20 -7.58
C GLY A 682 -24.66 3.97 -7.88
N ALA A 683 -23.59 3.79 -7.08
CA ALA A 683 -22.30 4.41 -7.34
C ALA A 683 -21.64 3.85 -8.61
N ILE A 684 -21.09 4.72 -9.45
CA ILE A 684 -20.53 4.37 -10.76
C ILE A 684 -19.07 4.82 -10.92
N ALA A 685 -18.36 4.15 -11.84
CA ALA A 685 -17.10 4.64 -12.37
C ALA A 685 -17.32 5.28 -13.75
N THR A 686 -16.82 6.50 -13.94
CA THR A 686 -16.86 7.25 -15.21
C THR A 686 -15.44 7.44 -15.75
N GLY A 687 -15.29 7.55 -17.08
CA GLY A 687 -13.98 7.56 -17.74
C GLY A 687 -13.61 6.19 -18.30
N ALA A 688 -12.52 6.12 -19.05
CA ALA A 688 -12.06 4.89 -19.68
C ALA A 688 -11.18 4.06 -18.74
N ALA A 689 -11.40 2.75 -18.71
CA ALA A 689 -10.58 1.78 -18.01
C ALA A 689 -10.19 0.65 -18.95
N THR A 690 -9.08 -0.01 -18.64
CA THR A 690 -8.62 -1.24 -19.30
C THR A 690 -9.02 -2.44 -18.46
N VAL A 691 -9.77 -3.39 -19.03
CA VAL A 691 -10.14 -4.65 -18.37
C VAL A 691 -9.41 -5.80 -19.06
N GLN A 692 -8.46 -6.42 -18.37
CA GLN A 692 -7.72 -7.55 -18.90
C GLN A 692 -8.50 -8.85 -18.75
N ARG A 693 -8.30 -9.77 -19.70
CA ARG A 693 -8.86 -11.12 -19.68
C ARG A 693 -7.77 -12.15 -19.97
N TYR A 694 -7.26 -12.75 -18.89
CA TYR A 694 -6.51 -14.00 -18.95
C TYR A 694 -7.49 -15.16 -19.04
N ILE A 695 -7.27 -16.10 -19.96
CA ILE A 695 -8.06 -17.35 -20.05
C ILE A 695 -7.14 -18.50 -19.67
N THR A 696 -7.59 -19.39 -18.78
CA THR A 696 -6.90 -20.66 -18.51
C THR A 696 -7.01 -21.56 -19.75
N PRO A 697 -5.91 -21.79 -20.49
CA PRO A 697 -6.02 -22.43 -21.79
C PRO A 697 -6.14 -23.95 -21.66
N THR A 698 -7.15 -24.54 -22.31
CA THR A 698 -7.24 -26.00 -22.54
C THR A 698 -6.43 -26.45 -23.75
N ASN A 699 -6.16 -25.52 -24.65
CA ASN A 699 -5.24 -25.63 -25.78
C ASN A 699 -4.35 -24.37 -25.77
N LEU A 700 -3.03 -24.54 -25.87
CA LEU A 700 -2.07 -23.43 -25.85
C LEU A 700 -1.99 -22.69 -27.20
N GLY A 701 -2.21 -23.40 -28.31
CA GLY A 701 -2.12 -22.84 -29.66
C GLY A 701 -3.35 -22.02 -30.06
N LEU A 702 -3.41 -21.70 -31.36
CA LEU A 702 -4.59 -21.11 -31.98
C LEU A 702 -5.82 -21.96 -31.67
N GLY A 703 -6.98 -21.31 -31.51
CA GLY A 703 -8.23 -21.94 -31.13
C GLY A 703 -9.34 -20.93 -30.91
N TYR A 704 -10.58 -21.35 -31.12
CA TYR A 704 -11.74 -20.51 -30.85
C TYR A 704 -11.93 -20.28 -29.34
N ARG A 705 -11.98 -19.02 -28.93
CA ARG A 705 -12.22 -18.56 -27.55
C ARG A 705 -13.35 -17.55 -27.56
N HIS A 706 -14.28 -17.73 -26.63
CA HIS A 706 -15.51 -16.94 -26.57
C HIS A 706 -15.33 -15.76 -25.63
N TYR A 707 -15.34 -14.57 -26.19
CA TYR A 707 -15.21 -13.29 -25.51
C TYR A 707 -16.53 -12.51 -25.51
N SER A 708 -16.59 -11.50 -24.66
CA SER A 708 -17.60 -10.45 -24.64
C SER A 708 -16.99 -9.16 -24.13
N SER A 709 -17.69 -8.04 -24.28
CA SER A 709 -17.18 -6.76 -23.79
C SER A 709 -17.62 -6.48 -22.34
N PRO A 710 -16.68 -6.34 -21.38
CA PRO A 710 -16.98 -5.89 -20.01
C PRO A 710 -17.06 -4.35 -19.89
N VAL A 711 -16.86 -3.63 -21.00
CA VAL A 711 -16.86 -2.16 -21.09
C VAL A 711 -17.78 -1.68 -22.21
N ARG A 712 -18.16 -0.41 -22.20
CA ARG A 712 -18.88 0.25 -23.31
C ARG A 712 -17.90 1.04 -24.18
N GLY A 713 -18.21 1.12 -25.48
CA GLY A 713 -17.48 1.94 -26.43
C GLY A 713 -16.18 1.33 -26.97
N THR A 714 -15.93 0.04 -26.72
CA THR A 714 -14.82 -0.73 -27.32
C THR A 714 -15.20 -1.26 -28.71
N THR A 715 -14.20 -1.66 -29.50
CA THR A 715 -14.35 -2.16 -30.87
C THR A 715 -13.66 -3.50 -31.06
N VAL A 716 -13.88 -4.14 -32.21
CA VAL A 716 -13.19 -5.38 -32.61
C VAL A 716 -11.66 -5.24 -32.59
N ALA A 717 -11.13 -4.02 -32.74
CA ALA A 717 -9.69 -3.74 -32.65
C ALA A 717 -9.07 -4.11 -31.29
N ASP A 718 -9.84 -4.09 -30.20
CA ASP A 718 -9.36 -4.41 -28.84
C ASP A 718 -9.01 -5.90 -28.67
N PHE A 719 -9.38 -6.76 -29.62
CA PHE A 719 -8.85 -8.13 -29.64
C PHE A 719 -7.37 -8.21 -30.03
N THR A 720 -6.76 -7.10 -30.48
CA THR A 720 -5.34 -7.05 -30.82
C THR A 720 -4.49 -7.21 -29.56
N THR A 721 -3.52 -8.12 -29.62
CA THR A 721 -2.52 -8.30 -28.56
C THR A 721 -1.11 -8.15 -29.15
N THR A 722 -0.08 -8.37 -28.35
CA THR A 722 1.32 -8.29 -28.82
C THR A 722 1.60 -9.25 -29.99
N ASN A 723 1.00 -10.44 -30.02
CA ASN A 723 1.28 -11.47 -31.04
C ASN A 723 0.05 -11.85 -31.89
N PHE A 724 -1.06 -11.13 -31.77
CA PHE A 724 -2.27 -11.41 -32.53
C PHE A 724 -2.89 -10.12 -33.08
N THR A 725 -3.23 -10.13 -34.37
CA THR A 725 -3.99 -9.07 -35.03
C THR A 725 -5.28 -9.67 -35.60
N PRO A 726 -6.46 -9.15 -35.23
CA PRO A 726 -7.71 -9.69 -35.73
C PRO A 726 -7.85 -9.50 -37.24
N VAL A 727 -8.28 -10.57 -37.91
CA VAL A 727 -8.70 -10.57 -39.31
C VAL A 727 -10.22 -10.63 -39.39
N VAL A 728 -10.82 -9.62 -40.01
CA VAL A 728 -12.24 -9.57 -40.35
C VAL A 728 -12.40 -9.59 -41.87
N ASN A 729 -13.38 -10.33 -42.38
CA ASN A 729 -13.66 -10.43 -43.81
C ASN A 729 -15.17 -10.56 -44.08
N PRO A 730 -15.88 -9.46 -44.43
CA PRO A 730 -17.32 -9.50 -44.67
C PRO A 730 -17.73 -10.33 -45.90
N VAL A 731 -16.81 -10.68 -46.81
CA VAL A 731 -17.09 -11.59 -47.94
C VAL A 731 -17.49 -12.98 -47.44
N TYR A 732 -16.99 -13.40 -46.27
CA TYR A 732 -17.41 -14.63 -45.59
C TYR A 732 -18.94 -14.68 -45.41
N ASN A 733 -19.56 -13.52 -45.14
CA ASN A 733 -20.95 -13.44 -44.73
C ASN A 733 -21.94 -13.77 -45.85
N THR A 734 -21.56 -13.61 -47.11
CA THR A 734 -22.41 -13.79 -48.30
C THR A 734 -21.91 -14.90 -49.22
N SER A 735 -20.80 -15.56 -48.89
CA SER A 735 -20.21 -16.60 -49.74
C SER A 735 -21.08 -17.86 -49.79
N PRO A 736 -21.25 -18.50 -50.97
CA PRO A 736 -21.84 -19.83 -51.06
C PRO A 736 -20.89 -20.92 -50.52
N THR A 737 -19.59 -20.62 -50.40
CA THR A 737 -18.55 -21.50 -49.84
C THR A 737 -17.71 -20.80 -48.77
N PRO A 738 -18.28 -20.38 -47.61
CA PRO A 738 -17.56 -19.60 -46.59
C PRO A 738 -16.23 -20.21 -46.11
N PRO A 739 -16.08 -21.55 -45.94
CA PRO A 739 -14.81 -22.17 -45.54
C PRO A 739 -13.62 -21.91 -46.47
N THR A 740 -13.84 -21.49 -47.72
CA THR A 740 -12.79 -21.25 -48.72
C THR A 740 -12.43 -19.77 -48.88
N VAL A 741 -13.04 -18.87 -48.11
CA VAL A 741 -12.79 -17.42 -48.20
C VAL A 741 -11.40 -17.07 -47.68
N SER A 742 -10.69 -16.19 -48.41
CA SER A 742 -9.33 -15.73 -48.07
C SER A 742 -9.23 -14.20 -48.08
N PRO A 743 -8.59 -13.56 -47.08
CA PRO A 743 -8.11 -14.19 -45.85
C PRO A 743 -9.28 -14.72 -45.01
N PHE A 744 -9.09 -15.87 -44.37
CA PHE A 744 -10.12 -16.48 -43.53
C PHE A 744 -10.30 -15.63 -42.27
N PRO A 745 -11.53 -15.25 -41.86
CA PRO A 745 -11.73 -14.45 -40.67
C PRO A 745 -11.23 -15.17 -39.40
N THR A 746 -10.89 -14.38 -38.39
CA THR A 746 -10.49 -14.88 -37.06
C THR A 746 -11.46 -14.44 -35.98
N VAL A 747 -12.36 -13.48 -36.27
CA VAL A 747 -13.38 -12.99 -35.34
C VAL A 747 -14.76 -13.26 -35.92
N TYR A 748 -15.64 -13.84 -35.12
CA TYR A 748 -17.03 -14.09 -35.51
C TYR A 748 -18.00 -13.71 -34.39
N ALA A 749 -19.17 -13.23 -34.78
CA ALA A 749 -20.37 -13.22 -33.96
C ALA A 749 -21.37 -14.24 -34.53
N TYR A 750 -22.51 -14.44 -33.86
CA TYR A 750 -23.52 -15.42 -34.26
C TYR A 750 -24.90 -14.79 -34.42
N GLU A 751 -25.62 -15.12 -35.49
CA GLU A 751 -27.01 -14.75 -35.73
C GLU A 751 -27.80 -15.93 -36.31
N GLN A 752 -28.77 -16.44 -35.56
CA GLN A 752 -29.54 -17.64 -35.93
C GLN A 752 -30.38 -17.45 -37.19
N SER A 753 -30.77 -16.23 -37.55
CA SER A 753 -31.50 -15.95 -38.80
C SER A 753 -30.74 -16.37 -40.06
N ARG A 754 -29.41 -16.55 -39.96
CA ARG A 754 -28.55 -17.02 -41.06
C ARG A 754 -28.64 -18.52 -41.32
N LEU A 755 -29.30 -19.30 -40.44
CA LEU A 755 -29.49 -20.74 -40.62
C LEU A 755 -30.26 -21.06 -41.93
N SER A 756 -31.07 -20.12 -42.42
CA SER A 756 -31.78 -20.24 -43.70
C SER A 756 -30.90 -20.05 -44.94
N LEU A 757 -29.61 -19.70 -44.79
CA LEU A 757 -28.71 -19.53 -45.92
C LEU A 757 -28.40 -20.87 -46.61
N THR A 758 -28.33 -20.82 -47.94
CA THR A 758 -27.88 -21.93 -48.77
C THR A 758 -26.39 -21.78 -49.05
N ASN A 759 -25.54 -22.39 -48.22
CA ASN A 759 -24.09 -22.44 -48.41
C ASN A 759 -23.53 -23.78 -47.89
N THR A 760 -22.24 -24.03 -48.11
CA THR A 760 -21.58 -25.31 -47.79
C THR A 760 -21.21 -25.52 -46.32
N SER A 761 -21.55 -24.59 -45.41
CA SER A 761 -21.24 -24.75 -43.98
C SER A 761 -22.23 -25.72 -43.32
N PRO A 762 -21.82 -26.46 -42.27
CA PRO A 762 -22.75 -27.18 -41.40
C PRO A 762 -23.88 -26.26 -40.91
N GLU A 763 -25.07 -26.81 -40.65
CA GLU A 763 -26.27 -26.02 -40.36
C GLU A 763 -26.02 -25.00 -39.24
N PHE A 764 -25.69 -25.44 -38.02
CA PHE A 764 -25.32 -24.56 -36.91
C PHE A 764 -24.28 -23.48 -37.28
N ASP A 765 -23.24 -23.85 -38.03
CA ASP A 765 -22.12 -22.97 -38.37
C ASP A 765 -22.50 -21.82 -39.30
N LYS A 766 -23.61 -21.94 -40.06
CA LYS A 766 -24.14 -20.84 -40.89
C LYS A 766 -24.48 -19.59 -40.08
N GLY A 767 -24.77 -19.78 -38.79
CA GLY A 767 -25.05 -18.70 -37.85
C GLY A 767 -23.85 -17.78 -37.62
N PHE A 768 -22.61 -18.26 -37.77
CA PHE A 768 -21.43 -17.42 -37.60
C PHE A 768 -21.27 -16.42 -38.74
N PHE A 769 -20.82 -15.22 -38.39
CA PHE A 769 -20.54 -14.16 -39.35
C PHE A 769 -19.35 -13.32 -38.88
N SER A 770 -18.53 -12.88 -39.83
CA SER A 770 -17.43 -11.96 -39.57
C SER A 770 -17.94 -10.53 -39.41
N PRO A 771 -17.42 -9.74 -38.45
CA PRO A 771 -17.55 -8.28 -38.49
C PRO A 771 -17.07 -7.70 -39.82
N THR A 772 -17.47 -6.47 -40.11
CA THR A 772 -17.17 -5.77 -41.36
C THR A 772 -15.85 -5.00 -41.29
N ALA A 773 -15.51 -4.45 -40.13
CA ALA A 773 -14.29 -3.69 -39.89
C ALA A 773 -13.81 -3.84 -38.43
N LEU A 774 -12.53 -3.55 -38.18
CA LEU A 774 -11.97 -3.51 -36.82
C LEU A 774 -12.57 -2.37 -35.98
N THR A 775 -13.15 -1.35 -36.62
CA THR A 775 -13.86 -0.23 -35.97
C THR A 775 -15.28 -0.58 -35.54
N ASP A 776 -15.79 -1.77 -35.90
CA ASP A 776 -17.13 -2.19 -35.48
C ASP A 776 -17.18 -2.29 -33.96
N GLN A 777 -18.24 -1.73 -33.36
CA GLN A 777 -18.41 -1.77 -31.91
C GLN A 777 -18.72 -3.19 -31.43
N LEU A 778 -18.13 -3.56 -30.28
CA LEU A 778 -18.56 -4.75 -29.57
C LEU A 778 -19.83 -4.43 -28.79
N ILE A 779 -20.92 -5.16 -29.06
CA ILE A 779 -22.17 -5.02 -28.33
C ILE A 779 -22.02 -5.73 -26.99
N GLU A 780 -22.34 -5.05 -25.88
CA GLU A 780 -22.03 -5.48 -24.51
C GLU A 780 -22.64 -6.86 -24.17
N THR A 781 -23.84 -7.14 -24.67
CA THR A 781 -24.58 -8.38 -24.41
C THR A 781 -24.32 -9.49 -25.42
N ARG A 782 -23.44 -9.27 -26.41
CA ARG A 782 -23.16 -10.22 -27.49
C ARG A 782 -21.85 -10.97 -27.24
N GLY A 783 -21.85 -12.27 -27.55
CA GLY A 783 -20.65 -13.08 -27.59
C GLY A 783 -19.91 -12.93 -28.92
N TYR A 784 -18.59 -13.01 -28.85
CA TYR A 784 -17.68 -13.03 -30.00
C TYR A 784 -16.75 -14.22 -29.85
N THR A 785 -16.52 -14.99 -30.92
CA THR A 785 -15.55 -16.08 -30.92
C THR A 785 -14.34 -15.66 -31.73
N VAL A 786 -13.16 -15.83 -31.14
CA VAL A 786 -11.89 -15.38 -31.71
C VAL A 786 -10.94 -16.56 -31.81
N ASN A 787 -10.41 -16.81 -33.01
CA ASN A 787 -9.37 -17.80 -33.25
C ASN A 787 -7.99 -17.22 -32.90
N ILE A 788 -7.61 -17.33 -31.62
CA ILE A 788 -6.44 -16.68 -31.02
C ILE A 788 -5.58 -17.72 -30.28
N ALA A 789 -4.34 -17.43 -29.93
CA ALA A 789 -3.54 -18.34 -29.10
C ALA A 789 -3.97 -18.29 -27.61
N GLY A 790 -3.75 -19.38 -26.87
CA GLY A 790 -4.18 -19.50 -25.47
C GLY A 790 -3.34 -18.72 -24.47
N THR A 791 -2.21 -18.21 -24.93
CA THR A 791 -1.26 -17.41 -24.16
C THR A 791 -1.51 -15.91 -24.28
N GLU A 792 -2.41 -15.49 -25.17
CA GLU A 792 -2.68 -14.07 -25.38
C GLU A 792 -3.49 -13.47 -24.23
N LEU A 793 -3.07 -12.28 -23.78
CA LEU A 793 -3.79 -11.48 -22.79
C LEU A 793 -4.58 -10.40 -23.53
N VAL A 794 -5.88 -10.62 -23.71
CA VAL A 794 -6.77 -9.64 -24.34
C VAL A 794 -7.13 -8.56 -23.33
N ASP A 795 -7.19 -7.31 -23.76
CA ASP A 795 -7.67 -6.20 -22.95
C ASP A 795 -8.75 -5.39 -23.65
N PHE A 796 -9.75 -4.96 -22.89
CA PHE A 796 -10.85 -4.15 -23.39
C PHE A 796 -10.75 -2.74 -22.82
N VAL A 797 -10.75 -1.73 -23.68
CA VAL A 797 -10.60 -0.33 -23.27
C VAL A 797 -11.92 0.41 -23.50
N GLY A 798 -12.50 0.93 -22.42
CA GLY A 798 -13.77 1.64 -22.51
C GLY A 798 -14.33 2.03 -21.15
N GLY A 799 -15.56 2.53 -21.13
CA GLY A 799 -16.24 2.86 -19.87
C GLY A 799 -16.71 1.58 -19.17
N LEU A 800 -16.45 1.44 -17.87
CA LEU A 800 -16.89 0.26 -17.10
C LEU A 800 -18.42 0.13 -17.12
N ASN A 801 -18.92 -1.06 -17.45
CA ASN A 801 -20.35 -1.36 -17.50
C ASN A 801 -20.92 -1.63 -16.10
N THR A 802 -22.16 -1.19 -15.87
CA THR A 802 -22.93 -1.39 -14.62
C THR A 802 -24.41 -1.11 -14.90
N GLY A 803 -25.31 -1.50 -13.99
CA GLY A 803 -26.75 -1.37 -14.20
C GLY A 803 -27.31 -2.54 -15.00
N THR A 804 -28.56 -2.42 -15.45
CA THR A 804 -29.26 -3.50 -16.16
C THR A 804 -29.02 -3.44 -17.67
N TYR A 805 -28.66 -4.56 -18.28
CA TYR A 805 -28.62 -4.72 -19.73
C TYR A 805 -29.62 -5.79 -20.17
N ASN A 806 -30.56 -5.43 -21.04
CA ASN A 806 -31.56 -6.35 -21.56
C ASN A 806 -31.26 -6.73 -23.00
N ARG A 807 -31.38 -8.02 -23.32
CA ARG A 807 -31.40 -8.53 -24.69
C ARG A 807 -32.81 -9.07 -25.02
N PRO A 808 -33.75 -8.21 -25.44
CA PRO A 808 -35.11 -8.60 -25.74
C PRO A 808 -35.24 -9.18 -27.16
N ALA A 809 -36.43 -9.67 -27.49
CA ALA A 809 -36.84 -10.09 -28.83
C ALA A 809 -35.93 -11.19 -29.45
N LEU A 810 -35.42 -12.08 -28.60
CA LEU A 810 -34.68 -13.25 -29.05
C LEU A 810 -35.67 -14.25 -29.68
N VAL A 811 -35.33 -14.77 -30.86
CA VAL A 811 -36.24 -15.58 -31.68
C VAL A 811 -35.64 -16.96 -32.00
N ARG A 812 -36.52 -17.92 -32.28
CA ARG A 812 -36.19 -19.25 -32.80
C ARG A 812 -36.85 -19.44 -34.16
N GLY A 813 -36.01 -19.62 -35.19
CA GLY A 813 -36.46 -19.97 -36.55
C GLY A 813 -36.94 -21.43 -36.67
N PRO A 814 -37.39 -21.84 -37.87
CA PRO A 814 -37.92 -23.19 -38.12
C PRO A 814 -36.84 -24.27 -38.31
N GLN A 815 -35.57 -23.89 -38.46
CA GLN A 815 -34.45 -24.83 -38.65
C GLN A 815 -34.19 -25.67 -37.39
N THR A 816 -33.63 -26.87 -37.57
CA THR A 816 -33.38 -27.82 -36.47
C THR A 816 -32.47 -27.23 -35.40
N ASP A 817 -31.41 -26.54 -35.82
CA ASP A 817 -30.42 -25.87 -34.96
C ASP A 817 -30.81 -24.43 -34.58
N ALA A 818 -32.05 -24.00 -34.84
CA ALA A 818 -32.49 -22.64 -34.58
C ALA A 818 -32.67 -22.33 -33.08
N GLY A 819 -32.66 -21.04 -32.76
CA GLY A 819 -32.95 -20.50 -31.43
C GLY A 819 -31.72 -20.28 -30.54
N PHE A 820 -30.55 -20.79 -30.89
CA PHE A 820 -29.32 -20.49 -30.16
C PHE A 820 -28.95 -19.01 -30.28
N GLN A 821 -28.60 -18.40 -29.15
CA GLN A 821 -28.22 -16.98 -29.03
C GLN A 821 -26.83 -16.90 -28.41
N PHE A 822 -25.89 -16.25 -29.10
CA PHE A 822 -24.54 -16.05 -28.58
C PHE A 822 -24.47 -14.75 -27.79
N LEU A 823 -24.51 -14.89 -26.47
CA LEU A 823 -24.53 -13.80 -25.52
C LEU A 823 -23.16 -13.65 -24.84
N GLY A 824 -23.00 -12.55 -24.13
CA GLY A 824 -21.75 -12.20 -23.47
C GLY A 824 -21.98 -11.60 -22.10
N ASN A 825 -21.09 -11.87 -21.15
CA ASN A 825 -21.07 -11.16 -19.87
C ASN A 825 -20.68 -9.69 -20.12
N PRO A 826 -21.59 -8.72 -19.86
CA PRO A 826 -21.33 -7.31 -20.11
C PRO A 826 -20.53 -6.64 -18.99
N TYR A 827 -20.28 -7.29 -17.85
CA TYR A 827 -19.74 -6.62 -16.66
C TYR A 827 -18.25 -6.85 -16.45
N PRO A 828 -17.54 -5.90 -15.82
CA PRO A 828 -16.19 -6.08 -15.29
C PRO A 828 -16.24 -6.87 -13.97
N GLY A 829 -16.81 -8.08 -14.03
CA GLY A 829 -16.99 -9.02 -12.92
C GLY A 829 -17.71 -10.28 -13.40
N ALA A 830 -17.45 -11.42 -12.74
CA ALA A 830 -18.12 -12.67 -13.06
C ALA A 830 -19.62 -12.63 -12.72
N ILE A 831 -20.43 -13.44 -13.40
CA ILE A 831 -21.88 -13.56 -13.20
C ILE A 831 -22.24 -14.95 -12.70
N ASN A 832 -23.17 -15.05 -11.76
CA ASN A 832 -23.89 -16.27 -11.45
C ASN A 832 -25.08 -16.43 -12.41
N TYR A 833 -25.01 -17.46 -13.25
CA TYR A 833 -25.99 -17.75 -14.28
C TYR A 833 -27.35 -18.15 -13.73
N ASP A 834 -27.46 -18.77 -12.56
CA ASP A 834 -28.77 -19.13 -11.98
C ASP A 834 -29.57 -17.86 -11.66
N ILE A 835 -28.90 -16.83 -11.15
CA ILE A 835 -29.51 -15.51 -10.88
C ILE A 835 -29.86 -14.82 -12.20
N LEU A 836 -28.97 -14.86 -13.20
CA LEU A 836 -29.26 -14.34 -14.55
C LEU A 836 -30.50 -15.01 -15.16
N ARG A 837 -30.55 -16.35 -15.11
CA ARG A 837 -31.62 -17.16 -15.69
C ARG A 837 -32.94 -16.92 -14.99
N ALA A 838 -32.96 -16.75 -13.68
CA ALA A 838 -34.15 -16.40 -12.90
C ALA A 838 -34.74 -15.03 -13.28
N ASN A 839 -33.91 -14.08 -13.74
CA ASN A 839 -34.36 -12.77 -14.25
C ASN A 839 -34.68 -12.77 -15.76
N SER A 840 -34.59 -13.92 -16.42
CA SER A 840 -34.77 -14.07 -17.87
C SER A 840 -36.02 -14.90 -18.20
N SER A 841 -36.58 -14.70 -19.39
CA SER A 841 -37.83 -15.37 -19.82
C SER A 841 -37.78 -15.85 -21.27
N GLY A 842 -38.61 -16.83 -21.63
CA GLY A 842 -38.72 -17.33 -23.01
C GLY A 842 -37.48 -18.07 -23.56
N ILE A 843 -36.52 -18.38 -22.69
CA ILE A 843 -35.33 -19.18 -22.99
C ILE A 843 -35.36 -20.51 -22.25
N GLU A 844 -34.70 -21.52 -22.80
CA GLU A 844 -34.39 -22.77 -22.11
C GLU A 844 -33.37 -22.49 -20.98
N SER A 845 -33.25 -23.39 -20.01
CA SER A 845 -32.42 -23.15 -18.82
C SER A 845 -30.95 -23.47 -19.04
N ALA A 846 -30.62 -24.26 -20.06
CA ALA A 846 -29.25 -24.68 -20.31
C ALA A 846 -28.32 -23.54 -20.78
N LEU A 847 -27.12 -23.52 -20.19
CA LEU A 847 -25.97 -22.68 -20.54
C LEU A 847 -24.95 -23.51 -21.32
N TYR A 848 -24.36 -22.95 -22.37
CA TYR A 848 -23.30 -23.60 -23.15
C TYR A 848 -22.07 -22.70 -23.31
N VAL A 849 -20.88 -23.24 -23.01
CA VAL A 849 -19.59 -22.55 -23.19
C VAL A 849 -18.67 -23.43 -24.04
N PHE A 850 -17.95 -22.84 -24.98
CA PHE A 850 -17.06 -23.59 -25.86
C PHE A 850 -15.68 -23.84 -25.21
N LYS A 851 -15.18 -25.07 -25.36
CA LYS A 851 -13.87 -25.51 -24.88
C LYS A 851 -13.00 -25.95 -26.06
N SER A 852 -11.98 -25.15 -26.37
CA SER A 852 -11.04 -25.45 -27.46
C SER A 852 -10.15 -26.65 -27.14
N SER A 853 -10.05 -27.58 -28.08
CA SER A 853 -9.09 -28.70 -28.09
C SER A 853 -8.05 -28.59 -29.21
N GLY A 854 -8.16 -27.57 -30.07
CA GLY A 854 -7.27 -27.27 -31.19
C GLY A 854 -7.73 -26.01 -31.92
N GLN A 855 -7.11 -25.72 -33.08
CA GLN A 855 -7.38 -24.49 -33.84
C GLN A 855 -8.83 -24.37 -34.31
N TYR A 856 -9.37 -25.45 -34.85
CA TYR A 856 -10.75 -25.51 -35.35
C TYR A 856 -11.58 -26.59 -34.64
N THR A 857 -11.03 -27.20 -33.59
CA THR A 857 -11.62 -28.32 -32.87
C THR A 857 -11.91 -27.96 -31.42
N GLY A 858 -13.02 -28.47 -30.89
CA GLY A 858 -13.44 -28.30 -29.51
C GLY A 858 -14.81 -28.93 -29.24
N THR A 859 -15.29 -28.75 -28.03
CA THR A 859 -16.59 -29.24 -27.56
C THR A 859 -17.29 -28.18 -26.73
N TYR A 860 -18.62 -28.25 -26.64
CA TYR A 860 -19.37 -27.43 -25.71
C TYR A 860 -19.48 -28.13 -24.36
N THR A 861 -19.30 -27.35 -23.32
CA THR A 861 -19.67 -27.73 -21.96
C THR A 861 -21.02 -27.11 -21.63
N SER A 862 -21.90 -27.93 -21.03
CA SER A 862 -23.26 -27.55 -20.72
C SER A 862 -23.46 -27.49 -19.21
N TYR A 863 -24.35 -26.60 -18.77
CA TYR A 863 -24.83 -26.52 -17.39
C TYR A 863 -26.35 -26.30 -17.37
N VAL A 864 -27.08 -27.08 -16.58
CA VAL A 864 -28.51 -26.89 -16.34
C VAL A 864 -28.88 -27.53 -15.00
N ASN A 865 -29.69 -26.85 -14.18
CA ASN A 865 -30.25 -27.41 -12.95
C ASN A 865 -29.21 -28.13 -12.05
N GLY A 866 -28.07 -27.49 -11.83
CA GLY A 866 -26.96 -28.05 -11.05
C GLY A 866 -26.17 -29.19 -11.71
N ALA A 867 -26.65 -29.75 -12.82
CA ALA A 867 -25.97 -30.78 -13.61
C ALA A 867 -25.03 -30.16 -14.65
N SER A 868 -23.97 -30.88 -15.00
CA SER A 868 -22.93 -30.38 -15.92
C SER A 868 -22.37 -31.47 -16.81
N SER A 869 -22.10 -31.15 -18.08
CA SER A 869 -21.35 -32.00 -19.01
C SER A 869 -20.05 -31.34 -19.44
N ASN A 870 -19.02 -32.13 -19.72
CA ASN A 870 -17.67 -31.67 -20.09
C ASN A 870 -17.11 -30.66 -19.07
N THR A 871 -17.40 -30.88 -17.79
CA THR A 871 -17.06 -30.05 -16.62
C THR A 871 -17.72 -28.67 -16.58
N GLY A 872 -19.01 -28.52 -16.86
CA GLY A 872 -19.68 -27.19 -16.83
C GLY A 872 -19.88 -26.53 -15.47
N SER A 873 -20.12 -25.21 -15.44
CA SER A 873 -20.41 -24.41 -14.22
C SER A 873 -21.56 -23.41 -14.44
N ASN A 874 -22.07 -22.82 -13.37
CA ASN A 874 -22.99 -21.69 -13.41
C ASN A 874 -22.28 -20.32 -13.38
N ILE A 875 -20.95 -20.27 -13.26
CA ILE A 875 -20.22 -19.00 -13.25
C ILE A 875 -19.80 -18.62 -14.66
N ILE A 876 -20.13 -17.40 -15.06
CA ILE A 876 -19.71 -16.81 -16.34
C ILE A 876 -18.66 -15.73 -16.03
N PRO A 877 -17.36 -16.00 -16.26
CA PRO A 877 -16.30 -15.05 -15.97
C PRO A 877 -16.44 -13.70 -16.69
N THR A 878 -15.71 -12.70 -16.21
CA THR A 878 -15.56 -11.41 -16.91
C THR A 878 -15.19 -11.64 -18.37
N ALA A 879 -15.83 -10.90 -19.28
CA ALA A 879 -15.57 -10.96 -20.72
C ALA A 879 -15.76 -12.36 -21.36
N GLN A 880 -16.59 -13.24 -20.77
CA GLN A 880 -16.89 -14.57 -21.31
C GLN A 880 -18.14 -14.55 -22.21
N GLY A 881 -18.00 -15.08 -23.43
CA GLY A 881 -19.13 -15.39 -24.30
C GLY A 881 -19.73 -16.78 -24.03
N PHE A 882 -21.05 -16.93 -24.18
CA PHE A 882 -21.80 -18.16 -23.93
C PHE A 882 -23.06 -18.25 -24.80
N PHE A 883 -23.56 -19.47 -25.02
CA PHE A 883 -24.82 -19.71 -25.71
C PHE A 883 -25.94 -20.05 -24.73
N VAL A 884 -27.15 -19.60 -25.08
CA VAL A 884 -28.44 -20.08 -24.56
C VAL A 884 -29.36 -20.35 -25.75
N ARG A 885 -30.48 -21.04 -25.54
CA ARG A 885 -31.46 -21.31 -26.61
C ARG A 885 -32.83 -20.76 -26.26
N VAL A 886 -33.51 -20.17 -27.24
CA VAL A 886 -34.91 -19.71 -27.13
C VAL A 886 -35.84 -20.92 -27.16
N ALA A 887 -36.80 -20.97 -26.23
CA ALA A 887 -37.76 -22.06 -26.16
C ALA A 887 -38.71 -22.03 -27.38
N THR A 888 -39.14 -23.21 -27.84
CA THR A 888 -40.05 -23.33 -28.99
C THR A 888 -41.33 -22.52 -28.79
N GLY A 889 -41.70 -21.70 -29.79
CA GLY A 889 -42.90 -20.87 -29.75
C GLY A 889 -42.85 -19.67 -28.80
N GLN A 890 -41.69 -19.38 -28.19
CA GLN A 890 -41.50 -18.26 -27.28
C GLN A 890 -40.70 -17.12 -27.91
N THR A 891 -40.80 -15.93 -27.32
CA THR A 891 -39.86 -14.82 -27.54
C THR A 891 -38.99 -14.67 -26.31
N GLY A 892 -37.68 -14.80 -26.48
CA GLY A 892 -36.71 -14.76 -25.37
C GLY A 892 -36.33 -13.34 -24.95
N LEU A 893 -36.07 -13.19 -23.65
CA LEU A 893 -35.46 -12.04 -23.01
C LEU A 893 -34.37 -12.55 -22.06
N VAL A 894 -33.15 -12.06 -22.22
CA VAL A 894 -32.09 -12.23 -21.22
C VAL A 894 -31.82 -10.90 -20.54
N SER A 895 -31.92 -10.87 -19.22
CA SER A 895 -31.73 -9.67 -18.40
C SER A 895 -30.48 -9.82 -17.53
N PHE A 896 -29.44 -9.06 -17.87
CA PHE A 896 -28.24 -8.92 -17.07
C PHE A 896 -28.49 -7.84 -16.02
N THR A 897 -28.34 -8.19 -14.74
CA THR A 897 -28.53 -7.27 -13.61
C THR A 897 -27.31 -7.28 -12.71
N ASP A 898 -27.08 -6.20 -11.96
CA ASP A 898 -25.98 -6.14 -11.01
C ASP A 898 -26.10 -7.20 -9.91
N ALA A 899 -27.32 -7.63 -9.55
CA ALA A 899 -27.57 -8.67 -8.57
C ALA A 899 -27.02 -10.05 -8.98
N ALA A 900 -26.81 -10.28 -10.28
CA ALA A 900 -26.22 -11.52 -10.77
C ALA A 900 -24.68 -11.51 -10.69
N ARG A 901 -24.04 -10.38 -10.39
CA ARG A 901 -22.57 -10.26 -10.35
C ARG A 901 -22.00 -10.87 -9.06
N LEU A 902 -20.85 -11.54 -9.20
CA LEU A 902 -20.00 -11.90 -8.08
C LEU A 902 -19.17 -10.68 -7.67
N ASN A 903 -19.18 -10.35 -6.39
CA ASN A 903 -18.39 -9.27 -5.81
C ASN A 903 -17.06 -9.80 -5.24
N ALA A 904 -16.37 -10.63 -6.02
CA ALA A 904 -15.11 -11.27 -5.64
C ALA A 904 -14.23 -11.52 -6.88
N PRO A 905 -12.89 -11.62 -6.71
CA PRO A 905 -12.02 -12.07 -7.78
C PRO A 905 -12.41 -13.50 -8.15
N ASP A 906 -12.50 -13.76 -9.44
CA ASP A 906 -12.86 -15.07 -9.96
C ASP A 906 -11.67 -15.65 -10.72
N ASN A 907 -11.29 -16.87 -10.35
CA ASN A 907 -10.36 -17.71 -11.09
C ASN A 907 -10.98 -19.05 -11.45
N THR A 908 -12.28 -19.23 -11.16
CA THR A 908 -12.96 -20.52 -11.28
C THR A 908 -12.89 -20.91 -12.76
N PRO A 909 -12.13 -21.96 -13.11
CA PRO A 909 -12.30 -22.57 -14.41
C PRO A 909 -13.76 -22.99 -14.49
N PHE A 910 -14.39 -22.91 -15.67
CA PHE A 910 -15.77 -23.38 -15.82
C PHE A 910 -15.78 -24.88 -15.49
N GLN A 911 -16.07 -25.20 -14.21
CA GLN A 911 -16.03 -26.47 -13.50
C GLN A 911 -17.07 -26.40 -12.36
N ARG A 912 -17.77 -27.52 -12.15
CA ARG A 912 -18.80 -27.66 -11.12
C ARG A 912 -18.19 -27.55 -9.71
N SER A 913 -18.84 -26.78 -8.82
CA SER A 913 -18.35 -26.57 -7.45
C SER A 913 -19.13 -27.35 -6.36
N ALA A 914 -20.33 -27.86 -6.67
CA ALA A 914 -21.20 -28.54 -5.71
C ALA A 914 -21.48 -29.99 -6.14
N ILE A 915 -21.41 -30.95 -5.22
CA ILE A 915 -21.71 -32.38 -5.48
C ILE A 915 -23.21 -32.55 -5.82
N ASP A 916 -23.54 -33.41 -6.79
CA ASP A 916 -24.94 -33.78 -7.03
C ASP A 916 -25.41 -34.75 -5.95
N ALA A 917 -26.50 -34.41 -5.28
CA ALA A 917 -27.13 -35.31 -4.32
C ALA A 917 -28.15 -36.27 -4.98
N ARG A 918 -28.52 -36.03 -6.24
CA ARG A 918 -29.49 -36.86 -6.96
C ARG A 918 -28.84 -38.15 -7.46
N PRO A 919 -29.61 -39.23 -7.71
CA PRO A 919 -29.13 -40.37 -8.47
C PRO A 919 -28.65 -39.91 -9.85
N HIS A 920 -27.43 -40.28 -10.25
CA HIS A 920 -26.89 -39.84 -11.53
C HIS A 920 -25.73 -40.71 -12.07
N LEU A 921 -25.45 -40.52 -13.35
CA LEU A 921 -24.32 -41.10 -14.08
C LEU A 921 -23.71 -40.06 -15.04
N ALA A 922 -22.42 -39.78 -14.87
CA ALA A 922 -21.59 -39.07 -15.84
C ALA A 922 -20.72 -40.08 -16.60
N ILE A 923 -20.76 -40.05 -17.93
CA ILE A 923 -20.02 -41.00 -18.77
C ILE A 923 -19.36 -40.29 -19.94
N THR A 924 -18.11 -40.66 -20.23
CA THR A 924 -17.28 -40.04 -21.26
C THR A 924 -16.83 -41.05 -22.30
N LEU A 925 -16.97 -40.70 -23.58
CA LEU A 925 -16.36 -41.38 -24.70
C LEU A 925 -15.05 -40.67 -25.06
N ARG A 926 -13.94 -41.41 -25.11
CA ARG A 926 -12.62 -40.82 -25.38
C ARG A 926 -11.72 -41.70 -26.24
N ASN A 927 -10.74 -41.07 -26.87
CA ASN A 927 -9.51 -41.71 -27.33
C ASN A 927 -8.30 -41.04 -26.63
N ALA A 928 -7.08 -41.27 -27.12
CA ALA A 928 -5.88 -40.68 -26.53
C ALA A 928 -5.81 -39.14 -26.64
N ALA A 929 -6.55 -38.52 -27.56
CA ALA A 929 -6.44 -37.10 -27.89
C ALA A 929 -7.69 -36.26 -27.53
N ILE A 930 -8.89 -36.83 -27.63
CA ILE A 930 -10.17 -36.13 -27.47
C ILE A 930 -11.14 -36.93 -26.63
N ALA A 931 -12.07 -36.22 -25.96
CA ALA A 931 -13.07 -36.78 -25.08
C ALA A 931 -14.36 -35.96 -25.14
N ASN A 932 -15.51 -36.62 -24.95
CA ASN A 932 -16.81 -35.98 -24.88
C ASN A 932 -17.71 -36.71 -23.88
N GLN A 933 -18.43 -35.95 -23.05
CA GLN A 933 -19.20 -36.45 -21.91
C GLN A 933 -20.70 -36.19 -22.06
N THR A 934 -21.52 -37.11 -21.56
CA THR A 934 -22.94 -36.87 -21.29
C THR A 934 -23.27 -37.17 -19.82
N TYR A 935 -24.32 -36.53 -19.30
CA TYR A 935 -24.75 -36.62 -17.91
C TYR A 935 -26.23 -37.00 -17.82
N VAL A 936 -26.56 -38.00 -17.00
CA VAL A 936 -27.94 -38.44 -16.74
C VAL A 936 -28.21 -38.35 -15.26
N TYR A 937 -29.33 -37.75 -14.86
CA TYR A 937 -29.75 -37.68 -13.45
C TYR A 937 -31.25 -37.89 -13.31
N PHE A 938 -31.69 -38.23 -12.09
CA PHE A 938 -33.09 -38.56 -11.80
C PHE A 938 -33.66 -37.59 -10.77
N GLU A 939 -34.76 -36.92 -11.12
CA GLU A 939 -35.42 -35.93 -10.28
C GLU A 939 -36.94 -35.96 -10.42
N GLN A 940 -37.64 -35.68 -9.33
CA GLN A 940 -39.09 -35.50 -9.36
C GLN A 940 -39.47 -34.29 -10.22
N GLY A 941 -40.37 -34.48 -11.18
CA GLY A 941 -40.85 -33.42 -12.09
C GLY A 941 -40.19 -33.41 -13.47
N ALA A 942 -39.05 -34.10 -13.64
CA ALA A 942 -38.49 -34.37 -14.95
C ALA A 942 -39.28 -35.48 -15.68
N THR A 943 -39.26 -35.46 -17.01
CA THR A 943 -39.93 -36.42 -17.89
C THR A 943 -38.92 -37.23 -18.71
N ALA A 944 -39.40 -38.21 -19.47
CA ALA A 944 -38.56 -38.96 -20.42
C ALA A 944 -38.39 -38.21 -21.77
N GLY A 945 -39.11 -37.10 -21.96
CA GLY A 945 -38.96 -36.20 -23.11
C GLY A 945 -38.05 -35.02 -22.76
N PHE A 946 -37.88 -34.09 -23.69
CA PHE A 946 -37.12 -32.87 -23.41
C PHE A 946 -37.89 -31.91 -22.50
N ASP A 947 -37.24 -31.51 -21.42
CA ASP A 947 -37.70 -30.53 -20.45
C ASP A 947 -36.71 -29.36 -20.35
N ALA A 948 -37.17 -28.17 -20.76
CA ALA A 948 -36.34 -26.95 -20.80
C ALA A 948 -35.75 -26.52 -19.43
N GLY A 949 -36.26 -27.05 -18.32
CA GLY A 949 -35.76 -26.82 -16.97
C GLY A 949 -34.69 -27.83 -16.51
N PHE A 950 -34.67 -29.02 -17.10
CA PHE A 950 -33.88 -30.16 -16.62
C PHE A 950 -32.82 -30.63 -17.62
N ASP A 951 -33.02 -30.37 -18.91
CA ASP A 951 -32.20 -30.90 -19.98
C ASP A 951 -31.36 -29.84 -20.68
N ALA A 952 -30.26 -30.30 -21.27
CA ALA A 952 -29.44 -29.50 -22.19
C ALA A 952 -29.28 -30.25 -23.50
N HIS A 953 -29.59 -29.58 -24.62
CA HIS A 953 -29.34 -30.10 -25.96
C HIS A 953 -27.87 -30.43 -26.17
N TYR A 954 -27.60 -31.36 -27.08
CA TYR A 954 -26.26 -31.64 -27.54
C TYR A 954 -25.90 -30.72 -28.70
N ILE A 955 -24.85 -29.90 -28.54
CA ILE A 955 -24.24 -29.15 -29.64
C ILE A 955 -23.07 -30.00 -30.18
N PRO A 956 -23.05 -30.37 -31.48
CA PRO A 956 -22.02 -31.23 -32.04
C PRO A 956 -20.60 -30.74 -31.76
N ALA A 957 -19.72 -31.68 -31.38
CA ALA A 957 -18.32 -31.37 -31.14
C ALA A 957 -17.55 -31.30 -32.46
N THR A 958 -16.78 -30.23 -32.68
CA THR A 958 -16.07 -30.00 -33.95
C THR A 958 -14.86 -30.93 -34.15
N HIS A 959 -14.46 -31.69 -33.12
CA HIS A 959 -13.49 -32.77 -33.24
C HIS A 959 -14.09 -34.10 -33.76
N GLY A 960 -15.40 -34.17 -33.99
CA GLY A 960 -16.06 -35.33 -34.62
C GLY A 960 -16.16 -36.58 -33.73
N LEU A 961 -16.19 -36.42 -32.40
CA LEU A 961 -16.47 -37.49 -31.45
C LEU A 961 -17.70 -37.11 -30.63
N ASP A 962 -18.81 -37.79 -30.86
CA ASP A 962 -20.10 -37.46 -30.26
C ASP A 962 -20.50 -38.52 -29.22
N LEU A 963 -20.91 -38.03 -28.05
CA LEU A 963 -21.58 -38.80 -27.03
C LEU A 963 -22.74 -37.97 -26.49
N ALA A 964 -23.96 -38.46 -26.68
CA ALA A 964 -25.17 -37.84 -26.17
C ALA A 964 -26.18 -38.91 -25.75
N THR A 965 -27.14 -38.52 -24.93
CA THR A 965 -28.40 -39.26 -24.80
C THR A 965 -29.36 -38.83 -25.91
N GLU A 966 -30.38 -39.64 -26.16
CA GLU A 966 -31.30 -39.37 -27.25
C GLU A 966 -32.75 -39.65 -26.84
N THR A 967 -33.61 -38.68 -27.13
CA THR A 967 -35.08 -38.80 -27.03
C THR A 967 -35.66 -39.19 -28.40
N SER A 968 -36.99 -39.22 -28.54
CA SER A 968 -37.62 -39.46 -29.85
C SER A 968 -37.33 -38.38 -30.89
N THR A 969 -36.92 -37.18 -30.47
CA THR A 969 -36.83 -36.00 -31.34
C THR A 969 -35.49 -35.26 -31.24
N GLU A 970 -34.72 -35.44 -30.16
CA GLU A 970 -33.59 -34.57 -29.83
C GLU A 970 -32.45 -35.32 -29.13
N LYS A 971 -31.21 -34.84 -29.34
CA LYS A 971 -30.01 -35.32 -28.65
C LYS A 971 -29.67 -34.40 -27.48
N LEU A 972 -29.33 -34.97 -26.33
CA LEU A 972 -29.10 -34.21 -25.10
C LEU A 972 -27.69 -34.48 -24.54
N SER A 973 -26.99 -33.40 -24.18
CA SER A 973 -25.72 -33.46 -23.46
C SER A 973 -25.93 -33.70 -21.97
N ILE A 974 -27.05 -33.20 -21.43
CA ILE A 974 -27.52 -33.45 -20.06
C ILE A 974 -28.98 -33.90 -20.16
N SER A 975 -29.32 -35.02 -19.54
CA SER A 975 -30.69 -35.54 -19.48
C SER A 975 -31.15 -35.74 -18.03
N GLY A 976 -32.15 -34.97 -17.63
CA GLY A 976 -32.99 -35.24 -16.47
C GLY A 976 -34.00 -36.32 -16.82
N GLN A 977 -34.19 -37.26 -15.91
CA GLN A 977 -35.14 -38.37 -16.03
C GLN A 977 -36.09 -38.34 -14.84
N PRO A 978 -37.30 -38.92 -14.98
CA PRO A 978 -38.25 -39.03 -13.86
C PRO A 978 -37.61 -39.75 -12.68
N GLU A 979 -38.05 -39.44 -11.45
CA GLU A 979 -37.59 -40.12 -10.24
C GLU A 979 -37.46 -41.65 -10.42
N LEU A 980 -36.29 -42.19 -10.08
CA LEU A 980 -35.91 -43.57 -10.38
C LEU A 980 -36.64 -44.58 -9.48
N THR A 981 -37.88 -44.88 -9.85
CA THR A 981 -38.80 -45.77 -9.12
C THR A 981 -39.11 -47.08 -9.87
N ALA A 982 -38.76 -47.13 -11.16
CA ALA A 982 -38.88 -48.30 -12.02
C ALA A 982 -37.64 -48.49 -12.91
N ALA A 983 -37.53 -49.63 -13.59
CA ALA A 983 -36.44 -49.87 -14.52
C ALA A 983 -36.50 -48.86 -15.68
N THR A 984 -35.42 -48.11 -15.88
CA THR A 984 -35.35 -47.01 -16.85
C THR A 984 -34.27 -47.28 -17.89
N THR A 985 -34.57 -47.03 -19.16
CA THR A 985 -33.63 -47.19 -20.27
C THR A 985 -33.46 -45.84 -20.98
N VAL A 986 -32.22 -45.34 -21.03
CA VAL A 986 -31.85 -44.08 -21.68
C VAL A 986 -30.99 -44.41 -22.91
N PRO A 987 -31.49 -44.20 -24.14
CA PRO A 987 -30.72 -44.44 -25.36
C PRO A 987 -29.47 -43.54 -25.46
N LEU A 988 -28.39 -44.08 -26.02
CA LEU A 988 -27.17 -43.34 -26.29
C LEU A 988 -26.88 -43.23 -27.79
N VAL A 989 -26.35 -42.09 -28.19
CA VAL A 989 -25.78 -41.83 -29.51
C VAL A 989 -24.26 -41.74 -29.37
N LEU A 990 -23.56 -42.65 -30.06
CA LEU A 990 -22.11 -42.64 -30.18
C LEU A 990 -21.76 -42.51 -31.67
N HIS A 991 -20.94 -41.53 -32.00
CA HIS A 991 -20.39 -41.35 -33.34
C HIS A 991 -18.93 -40.92 -33.27
N ALA A 992 -18.11 -41.40 -34.21
CA ALA A 992 -16.72 -41.03 -34.33
C ALA A 992 -16.36 -40.87 -35.81
N ALA A 993 -15.86 -39.71 -36.20
CA ALA A 993 -15.51 -39.38 -37.58
C ALA A 993 -14.37 -40.23 -38.15
N ALA A 994 -13.56 -40.86 -37.29
CA ALA A 994 -12.49 -41.79 -37.66
C ALA A 994 -12.75 -43.18 -37.09
N ALA A 995 -12.54 -44.22 -37.92
CA ALA A 995 -12.59 -45.60 -37.46
C ALA A 995 -11.49 -45.86 -36.42
N GLY A 996 -11.81 -46.55 -35.33
CA GLY A 996 -10.83 -46.83 -34.29
C GLY A 996 -11.41 -47.47 -33.03
N THR A 997 -10.52 -47.67 -32.06
CA THR A 997 -10.90 -48.10 -30.71
C THR A 997 -11.02 -46.89 -29.80
N TYR A 998 -12.17 -46.78 -29.14
CA TYR A 998 -12.51 -45.72 -28.20
C TYR A 998 -12.83 -46.35 -26.85
N THR A 999 -12.67 -45.59 -25.78
CA THR A 999 -13.01 -46.00 -24.42
C THR A 999 -14.25 -45.25 -23.97
N LEU A 1000 -15.30 -45.96 -23.57
CA LEU A 1000 -16.42 -45.41 -22.84
C LEU A 1000 -16.17 -45.65 -21.36
N ALA A 1001 -16.06 -44.58 -20.58
CA ALA A 1001 -15.67 -44.63 -19.17
C ALA A 1001 -16.65 -43.85 -18.29
N VAL A 1002 -17.02 -44.44 -17.16
CA VAL A 1002 -17.78 -43.79 -16.08
C VAL A 1002 -16.87 -42.80 -15.38
N ASP A 1003 -17.26 -41.53 -15.36
CA ASP A 1003 -16.57 -40.50 -14.56
C ASP A 1003 -17.16 -40.40 -13.16
N GLU A 1004 -18.49 -40.51 -13.04
CA GLU A 1004 -19.22 -40.43 -11.78
C GLU A 1004 -20.47 -41.31 -11.84
N LEU A 1005 -20.71 -42.11 -10.80
CA LEU A 1005 -21.92 -42.90 -10.62
C LEU A 1005 -22.25 -42.91 -9.13
N ALA A 1006 -23.29 -42.17 -8.73
CA ALA A 1006 -23.58 -41.95 -7.32
C ALA A 1006 -25.08 -41.84 -7.03
N ASN A 1007 -25.41 -42.02 -5.76
CA ASN A 1007 -26.75 -41.87 -5.17
C ASN A 1007 -27.86 -42.69 -5.83
N LEU A 1008 -27.54 -43.82 -6.48
CA LEU A 1008 -28.57 -44.75 -6.92
C LEU A 1008 -29.37 -45.28 -5.72
N PRO A 1009 -30.70 -45.44 -5.83
CA PRO A 1009 -31.49 -46.07 -4.77
C PRO A 1009 -30.96 -47.47 -4.45
N ALA A 1010 -31.16 -47.93 -3.21
CA ALA A 1010 -30.66 -49.25 -2.78
C ALA A 1010 -31.18 -50.36 -3.72
N GLY A 1011 -30.25 -51.18 -4.22
CA GLY A 1011 -30.53 -52.25 -5.16
C GLY A 1011 -30.37 -51.86 -6.63
N TYR A 1012 -30.43 -50.57 -7.00
CA TYR A 1012 -30.28 -50.15 -8.39
C TYR A 1012 -28.82 -50.24 -8.86
N HIS A 1013 -28.66 -50.75 -10.08
CA HIS A 1013 -27.42 -50.79 -10.84
C HIS A 1013 -27.59 -50.02 -12.15
N ALA A 1014 -26.48 -49.48 -12.69
CA ALA A 1014 -26.42 -48.90 -14.02
C ALA A 1014 -25.67 -49.85 -14.96
N TYR A 1015 -26.30 -50.22 -16.08
CA TYR A 1015 -25.75 -51.12 -17.08
C TYR A 1015 -25.58 -50.40 -18.42
N LEU A 1016 -24.48 -50.68 -19.14
CA LEU A 1016 -24.41 -50.43 -20.57
C LEU A 1016 -25.00 -51.63 -21.32
N ARG A 1017 -26.07 -51.40 -22.07
CA ARG A 1017 -26.60 -52.38 -23.02
C ARG A 1017 -25.97 -52.19 -24.39
N ASP A 1018 -25.37 -53.24 -24.95
CA ASP A 1018 -25.05 -53.34 -26.38
C ASP A 1018 -26.07 -54.26 -27.07
N ALA A 1019 -27.00 -53.67 -27.80
CA ALA A 1019 -28.04 -54.42 -28.50
C ALA A 1019 -27.46 -55.32 -29.60
N LEU A 1020 -26.32 -55.00 -30.24
CA LEU A 1020 -25.77 -55.81 -31.32
C LEU A 1020 -25.24 -57.16 -30.82
N THR A 1021 -24.53 -57.15 -29.69
CA THR A 1021 -23.97 -58.37 -29.07
C THR A 1021 -24.93 -59.02 -28.09
N GLY A 1022 -25.90 -58.26 -27.60
CA GLY A 1022 -26.81 -58.68 -26.56
C GLY A 1022 -26.26 -58.56 -25.14
N THR A 1023 -25.16 -57.82 -24.97
CA THR A 1023 -24.41 -57.77 -23.71
C THR A 1023 -24.93 -56.67 -22.79
N TYR A 1024 -25.06 -56.97 -21.51
CA TYR A 1024 -25.25 -56.00 -20.43
C TYR A 1024 -23.99 -55.95 -19.58
N THR A 1025 -23.32 -54.81 -19.57
CA THR A 1025 -22.12 -54.59 -18.77
C THR A 1025 -22.48 -53.74 -17.57
N ASP A 1026 -22.29 -54.27 -16.35
CA ASP A 1026 -22.50 -53.49 -15.12
C ASP A 1026 -21.41 -52.43 -14.99
N LEU A 1027 -21.82 -51.17 -15.02
CA LEU A 1027 -20.93 -50.01 -14.99
C LEU A 1027 -20.33 -49.75 -13.60
N THR A 1028 -20.86 -50.39 -12.55
CA THR A 1028 -20.25 -50.35 -11.21
C THR A 1028 -19.03 -51.27 -11.13
N THR A 1029 -19.09 -52.45 -11.74
CA THR A 1029 -17.99 -53.44 -11.72
C THR A 1029 -17.02 -53.28 -12.88
N THR A 1030 -17.50 -52.75 -14.01
CA THR A 1030 -16.71 -52.54 -15.23
C THR A 1030 -16.90 -51.10 -15.71
N PRO A 1031 -16.26 -50.13 -15.04
CA PRO A 1031 -16.48 -48.71 -15.31
C PRO A 1031 -15.80 -48.19 -16.59
N SER A 1032 -15.07 -49.05 -17.33
CA SER A 1032 -14.36 -48.69 -18.55
C SER A 1032 -14.47 -49.79 -19.59
N ILE A 1033 -14.92 -49.44 -20.79
CA ILE A 1033 -15.28 -50.39 -21.85
C ILE A 1033 -14.65 -49.93 -23.17
N SER A 1034 -13.90 -50.82 -23.83
CA SER A 1034 -13.36 -50.58 -25.17
C SER A 1034 -14.40 -50.86 -26.24
N LEU A 1035 -14.64 -49.86 -27.10
CA LEU A 1035 -15.60 -49.91 -28.20
C LEU A 1035 -14.87 -49.70 -29.54
N SER A 1036 -15.19 -50.52 -30.54
CA SER A 1036 -14.77 -50.26 -31.92
C SER A 1036 -15.86 -49.46 -32.65
N LEU A 1037 -15.53 -48.24 -33.06
CA LEU A 1037 -16.43 -47.34 -33.79
C LEU A 1037 -15.93 -47.12 -35.23
N VAL A 1038 -16.85 -46.92 -36.18
CA VAL A 1038 -16.55 -46.61 -37.59
C VAL A 1038 -17.40 -45.42 -38.08
N PRO A 1039 -16.93 -44.60 -39.05
CA PRO A 1039 -17.54 -43.30 -39.39
C PRO A 1039 -18.99 -43.34 -39.87
N THR A 1040 -19.40 -44.42 -40.54
CA THR A 1040 -20.77 -44.60 -41.04
C THR A 1040 -21.70 -45.31 -40.06
N ALA A 1041 -21.19 -45.76 -38.91
CA ALA A 1041 -21.98 -46.41 -37.87
C ALA A 1041 -22.24 -45.44 -36.72
N ALA A 1042 -23.01 -44.38 -36.97
CA ALA A 1042 -23.82 -43.82 -35.89
C ALA A 1042 -24.75 -44.95 -35.47
N ALA A 1043 -24.40 -45.69 -34.42
CA ALA A 1043 -25.09 -46.90 -34.05
C ALA A 1043 -26.38 -46.54 -33.30
N THR A 1044 -27.31 -45.91 -34.01
CA THR A 1044 -28.58 -45.42 -33.48
C THR A 1044 -29.37 -46.61 -32.91
N GLY A 1045 -29.73 -46.53 -31.63
CA GLY A 1045 -30.43 -47.61 -30.92
C GLY A 1045 -29.57 -48.82 -30.51
N ARG A 1046 -28.25 -48.84 -30.78
CA ARG A 1046 -27.36 -49.94 -30.34
C ARG A 1046 -27.04 -49.86 -28.86
N TYR A 1047 -26.58 -48.71 -28.39
CA TYR A 1047 -26.15 -48.52 -27.01
C TYR A 1047 -27.23 -47.82 -26.18
N ALA A 1048 -27.40 -48.24 -24.93
CA ALA A 1048 -28.28 -47.57 -23.97
C ALA A 1048 -27.79 -47.77 -22.53
N LEU A 1049 -28.09 -46.81 -21.67
CA LEU A 1049 -27.93 -46.92 -20.23
C LEU A 1049 -29.20 -47.53 -19.63
N VAL A 1050 -29.06 -48.56 -18.81
CA VAL A 1050 -30.20 -49.24 -18.16
C VAL A 1050 -30.02 -49.20 -16.65
N PHE A 1051 -30.98 -48.59 -15.96
CA PHE A 1051 -30.99 -48.45 -14.50
C PHE A 1051 -32.04 -49.39 -13.90
N SER A 1052 -31.65 -50.39 -13.10
CA SER A 1052 -32.58 -51.40 -12.56
C SER A 1052 -32.01 -52.18 -11.36
N ASN A 1053 -32.87 -52.86 -10.58
CA ASN A 1053 -32.52 -53.53 -9.31
C ASN A 1053 -31.71 -54.85 -9.41
N ALA A 1054 -31.48 -55.38 -10.61
CA ALA A 1054 -30.65 -56.55 -10.92
C ALA A 1054 -30.53 -56.69 -12.45
N THR A 1055 -29.62 -57.53 -12.97
CA THR A 1055 -29.76 -57.99 -14.36
C THR A 1055 -31.18 -58.52 -14.52
N ALA A 1056 -31.88 -58.10 -15.57
CA ALA A 1056 -33.18 -58.69 -15.86
C ALA A 1056 -32.95 -60.19 -16.08
N LEU A 1057 -33.22 -61.03 -15.07
CA LEU A 1057 -33.42 -62.46 -15.22
C LEU A 1057 -34.76 -62.63 -15.94
N ALA A 1058 -34.76 -62.18 -17.18
CA ALA A 1058 -35.87 -62.28 -18.07
C ALA A 1058 -35.96 -63.75 -18.51
N THR A 1059 -37.16 -64.30 -18.54
CA THR A 1059 -37.41 -65.58 -19.24
C THR A 1059 -36.86 -65.48 -20.66
N ALA A 1060 -36.43 -66.59 -21.28
CA ALA A 1060 -35.73 -66.55 -22.57
C ALA A 1060 -36.37 -65.60 -23.62
N PRO A 1061 -37.72 -65.55 -23.81
CA PRO A 1061 -38.36 -64.59 -24.73
C PRO A 1061 -38.22 -63.11 -24.32
N ALA A 1062 -38.25 -62.80 -23.02
CA ALA A 1062 -38.10 -61.44 -22.51
C ALA A 1062 -36.62 -60.97 -22.54
N ALA A 1063 -35.65 -61.88 -22.36
CA ALA A 1063 -34.23 -61.60 -22.54
C ALA A 1063 -33.92 -61.31 -24.01
N THR A 1064 -34.47 -62.10 -24.94
CA THR A 1064 -34.39 -61.87 -26.38
C THR A 1064 -35.05 -60.55 -26.77
N ALA A 1065 -36.22 -60.23 -26.22
CA ALA A 1065 -36.87 -58.94 -26.46
C ALA A 1065 -35.96 -57.79 -26.06
N GLN A 1066 -35.25 -57.84 -24.94
CA GLN A 1066 -34.36 -56.77 -24.52
C GLN A 1066 -33.19 -56.47 -25.48
N LEU A 1067 -32.79 -57.40 -26.35
CA LEU A 1067 -31.75 -57.17 -27.37
C LEU A 1067 -32.28 -56.50 -28.64
N VAL A 1068 -33.59 -56.55 -28.84
CA VAL A 1068 -34.25 -55.89 -29.98
C VAL A 1068 -34.57 -54.46 -29.61
N SER A 1069 -34.12 -53.49 -30.41
CA SER A 1069 -34.46 -52.09 -30.22
C SER A 1069 -35.31 -51.54 -31.37
N LEU A 1070 -36.26 -50.70 -31.00
CA LEU A 1070 -37.02 -49.85 -31.90
C LEU A 1070 -36.61 -48.42 -31.60
N TYR A 1071 -36.20 -47.69 -32.63
CA TYR A 1071 -35.74 -46.34 -32.47
C TYR A 1071 -36.10 -45.47 -33.70
N PRO A 1072 -36.61 -44.24 -33.52
CA PRO A 1072 -37.08 -43.66 -32.26
C PRO A 1072 -38.37 -44.33 -31.78
N ASN A 1073 -38.69 -44.21 -30.48
CA ASN A 1073 -39.98 -44.69 -29.95
C ASN A 1073 -40.37 -43.86 -28.71
N PRO A 1074 -41.36 -42.94 -28.80
CA PRO A 1074 -42.34 -42.80 -29.89
C PRO A 1074 -41.76 -42.37 -31.26
N ALA A 1075 -42.45 -42.70 -32.35
CA ALA A 1075 -42.05 -42.41 -33.73
C ALA A 1075 -43.14 -41.66 -34.51
N HIS A 1076 -42.75 -40.82 -35.48
CA HIS A 1076 -43.67 -39.97 -36.26
C HIS A 1076 -43.72 -40.29 -37.77
N GLY A 1077 -42.67 -40.89 -38.34
CA GLY A 1077 -42.60 -41.15 -39.78
C GLY A 1077 -41.91 -42.47 -40.12
N THR A 1078 -40.77 -42.74 -39.53
CA THR A 1078 -40.08 -44.04 -39.66
C THR A 1078 -39.59 -44.49 -38.29
N VAL A 1079 -39.60 -45.80 -38.05
CA VAL A 1079 -38.89 -46.41 -36.92
C VAL A 1079 -37.92 -47.47 -37.45
N SER A 1080 -36.67 -47.42 -36.99
CA SER A 1080 -35.67 -48.43 -37.28
C SER A 1080 -35.72 -49.53 -36.23
N LEU A 1081 -35.86 -50.77 -36.68
CA LEU A 1081 -35.66 -51.97 -35.88
C LEU A 1081 -34.19 -52.40 -35.96
N LEU A 1082 -33.51 -52.55 -34.82
CA LEU A 1082 -32.26 -53.30 -34.74
C LEU A 1082 -32.58 -54.70 -34.23
N LEU A 1083 -32.35 -55.70 -35.08
CA LEU A 1083 -32.51 -57.11 -34.77
C LEU A 1083 -31.20 -57.86 -35.02
N PRO A 1084 -30.44 -58.14 -33.95
CA PRO A 1084 -29.12 -58.77 -34.03
C PRO A 1084 -29.08 -60.10 -34.78
N GLN A 1085 -27.94 -60.38 -35.43
CA GLN A 1085 -27.69 -61.66 -36.11
C GLN A 1085 -27.74 -62.85 -35.13
N VAL A 1086 -27.34 -62.65 -33.87
CA VAL A 1086 -27.38 -63.68 -32.83
C VAL A 1086 -28.79 -64.23 -32.58
N LEU A 1087 -29.83 -63.47 -32.94
CA LEU A 1087 -31.23 -63.88 -32.79
C LEU A 1087 -31.84 -64.52 -34.04
N ARG A 1088 -31.11 -64.58 -35.16
CA ARG A 1088 -31.65 -64.94 -36.49
C ARG A 1088 -30.84 -65.97 -37.28
N THR A 1089 -29.72 -66.46 -36.76
CA THR A 1089 -28.86 -67.49 -37.38
C THR A 1089 -28.62 -67.28 -38.89
N GLY A 1090 -28.49 -66.02 -39.35
CA GLY A 1090 -28.26 -65.69 -40.76
C GLY A 1090 -29.44 -65.92 -41.71
N THR A 1091 -30.68 -66.01 -41.22
CA THR A 1091 -31.89 -66.10 -42.06
C THR A 1091 -32.55 -64.73 -42.25
N ALA A 1092 -33.20 -64.53 -43.41
CA ALA A 1092 -34.08 -63.38 -43.61
C ALA A 1092 -35.30 -63.52 -42.68
N THR A 1093 -35.65 -62.45 -41.97
CA THR A 1093 -36.71 -62.46 -40.96
C THR A 1093 -37.82 -61.49 -41.33
N GLU A 1094 -39.05 -61.99 -41.34
CA GLU A 1094 -40.24 -61.15 -41.46
C GLU A 1094 -40.46 -60.36 -40.16
N VAL A 1095 -40.71 -59.07 -40.32
CA VAL A 1095 -41.04 -58.11 -39.28
C VAL A 1095 -42.40 -57.52 -39.61
N THR A 1096 -43.36 -57.69 -38.70
CA THR A 1096 -44.71 -57.15 -38.85
C THR A 1096 -44.97 -56.07 -37.81
N VAL A 1097 -45.74 -55.05 -38.16
CA VAL A 1097 -46.30 -54.08 -37.21
C VAL A 1097 -47.79 -54.41 -37.11
N VAL A 1098 -48.27 -54.67 -35.90
CA VAL A 1098 -49.68 -54.97 -35.63
C VAL A 1098 -50.33 -53.86 -34.79
N ASP A 1099 -51.60 -53.57 -35.05
CA ASP A 1099 -52.40 -52.66 -34.23
C ASP A 1099 -52.85 -53.31 -32.90
N ASN A 1100 -53.56 -52.55 -32.06
CA ASN A 1100 -54.08 -53.03 -30.76
C ASN A 1100 -55.11 -54.18 -30.88
N LEU A 1101 -55.64 -54.46 -32.09
CA LEU A 1101 -56.53 -55.59 -32.36
C LEU A 1101 -55.77 -56.80 -32.92
N GLY A 1102 -54.44 -56.71 -33.04
CA GLY A 1102 -53.57 -57.75 -33.58
C GLY A 1102 -53.57 -57.82 -35.12
N ARG A 1103 -54.13 -56.83 -35.82
CA ARG A 1103 -54.13 -56.78 -37.29
C ARG A 1103 -52.80 -56.25 -37.79
N THR A 1104 -52.16 -56.96 -38.72
CA THR A 1104 -50.94 -56.49 -39.39
C THR A 1104 -51.23 -55.25 -40.24
N VAL A 1105 -50.60 -54.14 -39.89
CA VAL A 1105 -50.69 -52.85 -40.60
C VAL A 1105 -49.47 -52.55 -41.46
N LEU A 1106 -48.35 -53.24 -41.22
CA LEU A 1106 -47.13 -53.18 -42.03
C LEU A 1106 -46.40 -54.53 -41.94
N SER A 1107 -45.84 -55.03 -43.06
CA SER A 1107 -44.91 -56.15 -43.05
C SER A 1107 -43.69 -55.81 -43.90
N ARG A 1108 -42.49 -56.13 -43.40
CA ARG A 1108 -41.22 -55.96 -44.11
C ARG A 1108 -40.27 -57.09 -43.77
N THR A 1109 -39.37 -57.41 -44.70
CA THR A 1109 -38.35 -58.45 -44.49
C THR A 1109 -37.00 -57.81 -44.21
N LEU A 1110 -36.41 -58.16 -43.06
CA LEU A 1110 -35.00 -57.88 -42.77
C LEU A 1110 -34.14 -58.95 -43.45
N SER A 1111 -33.18 -58.52 -44.27
CA SER A 1111 -32.32 -59.45 -45.01
C SER A 1111 -31.45 -60.30 -44.08
N ALA A 1112 -30.97 -61.42 -44.62
CA ALA A 1112 -30.11 -62.38 -43.91
C ALA A 1112 -28.81 -61.75 -43.37
N THR A 1113 -28.31 -60.68 -43.99
CA THR A 1113 -27.04 -60.03 -43.62
C THR A 1113 -27.22 -58.70 -42.91
N ALA A 1114 -28.32 -57.99 -43.15
CA ALA A 1114 -28.61 -56.71 -42.49
C ALA A 1114 -28.98 -56.95 -41.02
N THR A 1115 -28.63 -56.03 -40.12
CA THR A 1115 -29.03 -56.03 -38.70
C THR A 1115 -30.11 -55.00 -38.40
N THR A 1116 -30.33 -54.05 -39.30
CA THR A 1116 -31.30 -52.96 -39.15
C THR A 1116 -32.36 -53.00 -40.25
N LEU A 1117 -33.60 -52.66 -39.90
CA LEU A 1117 -34.73 -52.55 -40.83
C LEU A 1117 -35.52 -51.28 -40.54
N ASP A 1118 -35.65 -50.41 -41.53
CA ASP A 1118 -36.53 -49.24 -41.44
C ASP A 1118 -37.98 -49.62 -41.74
N LEU A 1119 -38.87 -49.23 -40.84
CA LEU A 1119 -40.31 -49.42 -40.91
C LEU A 1119 -40.96 -48.05 -41.16
N PRO A 1120 -41.41 -47.75 -42.39
CA PRO A 1120 -42.15 -46.52 -42.68
C PRO A 1120 -43.53 -46.59 -42.03
N LEU A 1121 -43.89 -45.53 -41.32
CA LEU A 1121 -45.13 -45.38 -40.56
C LEU A 1121 -46.11 -44.42 -41.23
N ASP A 1122 -45.75 -43.89 -42.41
CA ASP A 1122 -46.59 -43.02 -43.22
C ASP A 1122 -47.93 -43.70 -43.51
N GLY A 1123 -49.03 -43.10 -43.03
CA GLY A 1123 -50.39 -43.64 -43.16
C GLY A 1123 -50.92 -44.41 -41.94
N LEU A 1124 -50.12 -44.59 -40.88
CA LEU A 1124 -50.61 -45.08 -39.58
C LEU A 1124 -51.15 -43.93 -38.73
N SER A 1125 -52.28 -44.14 -38.06
CA SER A 1125 -52.81 -43.18 -37.09
C SER A 1125 -51.97 -43.15 -35.80
N ALA A 1126 -51.93 -42.01 -35.11
CA ALA A 1126 -51.34 -41.92 -33.79
C ALA A 1126 -51.96 -42.97 -32.84
N GLY A 1127 -51.13 -43.76 -32.17
CA GLY A 1127 -51.59 -44.91 -31.40
C GLY A 1127 -50.46 -45.83 -30.92
N ILE A 1128 -50.84 -46.90 -30.22
CA ILE A 1128 -49.92 -47.96 -29.78
C ILE A 1128 -50.02 -49.11 -30.78
N TYR A 1129 -48.86 -49.61 -31.18
CA TYR A 1129 -48.67 -50.74 -32.08
C TYR A 1129 -47.67 -51.72 -31.46
N SER A 1130 -47.58 -52.92 -32.02
CA SER A 1130 -46.55 -53.89 -31.66
C SER A 1130 -45.75 -54.29 -32.90
N VAL A 1131 -44.44 -54.06 -32.90
CA VAL A 1131 -43.54 -54.62 -33.91
C VAL A 1131 -43.16 -56.03 -33.49
N GLN A 1132 -43.45 -57.02 -34.31
CA GLN A 1132 -43.19 -58.43 -34.06
C GLN A 1132 -42.16 -58.95 -35.05
N ALA A 1133 -41.15 -59.64 -34.55
CA ALA A 1133 -40.13 -60.30 -35.37
C ALA A 1133 -40.00 -61.78 -34.97
N GLN A 1134 -39.97 -62.67 -35.96
CA GLN A 1134 -39.78 -64.09 -35.71
C GLN A 1134 -38.29 -64.38 -35.47
N THR A 1135 -37.94 -64.80 -34.25
CA THR A 1135 -36.56 -65.15 -33.88
C THR A 1135 -36.41 -66.64 -33.60
N THR A 1136 -35.18 -67.13 -33.51
CA THR A 1136 -34.88 -68.53 -33.13
C THR A 1136 -35.35 -68.89 -31.71
N ALA A 1137 -35.62 -67.89 -30.86
CA ALA A 1137 -36.16 -68.06 -29.50
C ALA A 1137 -37.69 -67.85 -29.40
N GLY A 1138 -38.38 -67.63 -30.53
CA GLY A 1138 -39.81 -67.32 -30.58
C GLY A 1138 -40.12 -65.93 -31.16
N VAL A 1139 -41.39 -65.53 -31.14
CA VAL A 1139 -41.81 -64.18 -31.58
C VAL A 1139 -41.36 -63.16 -30.55
N VAL A 1140 -40.56 -62.19 -30.97
CA VAL A 1140 -40.21 -61.02 -30.17
C VAL A 1140 -41.14 -59.88 -30.54
N ALA A 1141 -41.89 -59.37 -29.56
CA ALA A 1141 -42.77 -58.23 -29.72
C ALA A 1141 -42.20 -57.00 -29.00
N LYS A 1142 -42.25 -55.84 -29.67
CA LYS A 1142 -41.85 -54.55 -29.15
C LYS A 1142 -42.97 -53.54 -29.29
N ARG A 1143 -43.37 -52.93 -28.17
CA ARG A 1143 -44.32 -51.82 -28.19
C ARG A 1143 -43.74 -50.67 -29.00
N LEU A 1144 -44.49 -50.19 -29.98
CA LEU A 1144 -44.23 -49.00 -30.77
C LEU A 1144 -45.32 -47.98 -30.46
N VAL A 1145 -44.93 -46.75 -30.17
CA VAL A 1145 -45.86 -45.62 -30.04
C VAL A 1145 -45.71 -44.77 -31.30
N VAL A 1146 -46.78 -44.65 -32.09
CA VAL A 1146 -46.83 -43.77 -33.25
C VAL A 1146 -47.52 -42.48 -32.82
N LYS A 1147 -46.96 -41.32 -33.17
CA LYS A 1147 -47.50 -40.01 -32.79
C LYS A 1147 -47.83 -39.14 -33.99
#